data_AF-A0A9P3G191-F1
#
_entry.id   AF-A0A9P3G191-F1
#
_cell.length_a   1.000
_cell.length_b   1.000
_cell.length_c   1.000
_cell.angle_alpha   90.00
_cell.angle_beta   90.00
_cell.angle_gamma   90.00
#
_symmetry.space_group_name_H-M   'P 1'
#
loop_
_entity.id
_entity.type
_entity.pdbx_description
1 polymer ?
#
loop_
_entity_poly.entity_id
_entity_poly.type
_entity_poly.pdbx_seq_one_letter_code
_entity_poly.pdbx_strand_id
1 'polypeptide(L)'
;MPTCRRKRVILTEPPQSLLDALKTDPKKEVYYLAQTGEIFETYEAYASRMSFYRRKQFQCEVTGKSGLDYFQALESEQHEARTMHSRFPEPLKAAILKAVQWQVVGRLDHLVEAVYERFKDRYYPDERVFIDIQGDKYYARVVQVFPPRTQASGSRVNGMASSSSSPLSDEEAMPIHRVAEDLKVAVKDAITRDDPTRYYYKVQILDEDKMNQAKANEKSKGKETTKTSKYSGSLMDIRCSDMSRDRLSFSKSILRRFIRECVDRDAAVASPWTVKHSIATRYGVDTVMPEEIRKNVEDLKKGESDKRRKAWEEKEGPPTKKQKKQQAAEEEKERKEREAQDKADKVQKAKEESERLAAEKKKKKPIRYPTEDLDVVLGDKEKKAGMKLRRPTPSRAGMPFGTDRLANENFVMSWNFLNVYGNPLHVSSFTMDEFDQALRHSVVDPQCALVAEIHSTLIYNLRTVPFTRHSAVLSLVNLRDKIGKDAEVLGVTLQDLIDATSDVGNNWERAPLRHAEGRDGWEESLIGCLKDHANLENFPRLRETFVRLLFAPAAPADAPTDDASVPATPATSPQPLRFTIRASPRERYHLLPPTDKVAILAFLCNLAVSSKAIHAHMESCEEQLTELRKQKIEVNRSKKQFNEEIAALLGENKEGEKNGEKKAANGVGDNTPVHESSDLSDAGSDGETETGSSAPGARASARRTQATERQLARAKQASQKQALAESRRLDEEVNKCERRLEQIERDFRKLLGAVRVKPLGRDRFYNRLWWFDGMGSASLLGTGGSVQYGTGRLFLQGPSEFDVEILQRRGEEVVARRREEEGEEGMLGVGEWAVFDDIETIDEFVAWLNPKGVRELALKNALAKWWPHIGPGVRRRTADLASKIIAPEARRSARTKHTGSELLREPYMQWTNRRAVNAS
;
A
#
# COMPACT_ATOMS: atom_id res chain seq x y z
N MET A 1 6.65 -1.74 24.43
CA MET A 1 5.39 -1.30 25.05
C MET A 1 5.30 0.20 24.86
N PRO A 2 4.18 0.75 24.36
CA PRO A 2 4.09 2.15 23.99
C PRO A 2 4.52 3.10 25.10
N THR A 3 5.24 4.15 24.73
CA THR A 3 5.70 5.16 25.68
C THR A 3 4.80 6.39 25.64
N CYS A 4 4.52 6.99 26.79
CA CYS A 4 3.84 8.27 26.91
C CYS A 4 4.80 9.26 27.58
N ARG A 5 5.10 10.38 26.93
CA ARG A 5 6.10 11.36 27.40
C ARG A 5 7.45 10.71 27.78
N ARG A 6 7.94 9.79 26.93
CA ARG A 6 9.19 9.03 27.12
C ARG A 6 9.22 8.08 28.34
N LYS A 7 8.07 7.83 28.99
CA LYS A 7 7.93 6.81 30.04
C LYS A 7 7.07 5.65 29.54
N ARG A 8 7.45 4.42 29.89
CA ARG A 8 6.62 3.24 29.57
C ARG A 8 5.30 3.32 30.32
N VAL A 9 4.26 2.86 29.64
CA VAL A 9 2.90 2.84 30.19
C VAL A 9 2.73 1.56 30.99
N ILE A 10 2.67 1.70 32.31
CA ILE A 10 2.49 0.58 33.24
C ILE A 10 1.02 0.19 33.24
N LEU A 11 0.73 -1.10 33.05
CA LEU A 11 -0.62 -1.66 33.14
C LEU A 11 -1.11 -1.58 34.59
N THR A 12 -2.39 -1.29 34.78
CA THR A 12 -3.04 -1.23 36.08
C THR A 12 -3.26 -2.65 36.57
N GLU A 13 -2.65 -2.98 37.70
CA GLU A 13 -2.90 -4.25 38.38
C GLU A 13 -4.30 -4.27 39.01
N PRO A 14 -4.96 -5.43 39.07
CA PRO A 14 -6.25 -5.56 39.72
C PRO A 14 -6.14 -5.17 41.21
N PRO A 15 -7.10 -4.40 41.75
CA PRO A 15 -7.06 -4.00 43.16
C PRO A 15 -7.14 -5.24 44.08
N GLN A 16 -6.50 -5.16 45.26
CA GLN A 16 -6.44 -6.29 46.21
C GLN A 16 -7.84 -6.76 46.64
N SER A 17 -8.82 -5.85 46.71
CA SER A 17 -10.23 -6.18 46.94
C SER A 17 -10.79 -7.17 45.91
N LEU A 18 -10.39 -7.04 44.65
CA LEU A 18 -10.81 -7.92 43.55
C LEU A 18 -10.12 -9.29 43.63
N LEU A 19 -8.84 -9.30 44.01
CA LEU A 19 -8.05 -10.53 44.17
C LEU A 19 -8.55 -11.36 45.37
N ASP A 20 -8.98 -10.72 46.44
CA ASP A 20 -9.58 -11.39 47.59
C ASP A 20 -11.05 -11.77 47.35
N ALA A 21 -11.79 -10.98 46.55
CA ALA A 21 -13.12 -11.35 46.07
C ALA A 21 -13.06 -12.61 45.19
N LEU A 22 -12.02 -12.82 44.38
CA LEU A 22 -11.85 -14.03 43.56
C LEU A 22 -11.81 -15.32 44.41
N LYS A 23 -11.28 -15.24 45.65
CA LYS A 23 -11.19 -16.38 46.58
C LYS A 23 -12.52 -16.70 47.26
N THR A 24 -13.42 -15.72 47.33
CA THR A 24 -14.69 -15.81 48.09
C THR A 24 -15.92 -15.90 47.19
N ASP A 25 -15.89 -15.26 46.02
CA ASP A 25 -16.91 -15.29 44.98
C ASP A 25 -16.29 -15.32 43.57
N PRO A 26 -16.11 -16.52 43.00
CA PRO A 26 -15.51 -16.69 41.66
C PRO A 26 -16.45 -16.28 40.50
N LYS A 27 -17.72 -15.91 40.75
CA LYS A 27 -18.68 -15.48 39.72
C LYS A 27 -18.88 -13.96 39.64
N LYS A 28 -18.15 -13.18 40.43
CA LYS A 28 -18.26 -11.72 40.46
C LYS A 28 -17.98 -11.11 39.07
N GLU A 29 -18.93 -10.32 38.56
CA GLU A 29 -18.79 -9.64 37.28
C GLU A 29 -17.76 -8.51 37.35
N VAL A 30 -16.93 -8.41 36.30
CA VAL A 30 -15.84 -7.42 36.21
C VAL A 30 -15.76 -6.84 34.80
N TYR A 31 -15.21 -5.63 34.69
CA TYR A 31 -14.96 -5.01 33.39
C TYR A 31 -13.57 -5.36 32.89
N TYR A 32 -13.50 -6.10 31.79
CA TYR A 32 -12.25 -6.59 31.22
C TYR A 32 -11.85 -5.81 29.96
N LEU A 33 -10.62 -5.33 29.92
CA LEU A 33 -10.05 -4.68 28.74
C LEU A 33 -9.22 -5.68 27.93
N ALA A 34 -9.88 -6.37 27.00
CA ALA A 34 -9.32 -7.50 26.24
C ALA A 34 -7.99 -7.23 25.53
N GLN A 35 -7.71 -5.97 25.17
CA GLN A 35 -6.50 -5.58 24.44
C GLN A 35 -5.25 -5.46 25.32
N THR A 36 -5.41 -5.13 26.62
CA THR A 36 -4.28 -5.00 27.57
C THR A 36 -4.29 -6.05 28.65
N GLY A 37 -5.41 -6.77 28.83
CA GLY A 37 -5.58 -7.74 29.90
C GLY A 37 -5.93 -7.12 31.26
N GLU A 38 -6.15 -5.80 31.34
CA GLU A 38 -6.49 -5.13 32.60
C GLU A 38 -7.94 -5.42 33.01
N ILE A 39 -8.15 -5.58 34.32
CA ILE A 39 -9.46 -5.86 34.92
C ILE A 39 -9.84 -4.71 35.86
N PHE A 40 -11.08 -4.26 35.77
CA PHE A 40 -11.61 -3.14 36.55
C PHE A 40 -12.88 -3.55 37.28
N GLU A 41 -13.00 -3.14 38.55
CA GLU A 41 -14.18 -3.38 39.38
C GLU A 41 -15.34 -2.44 39.02
N THR A 42 -15.03 -1.23 38.54
CA THR A 42 -16.03 -0.22 38.17
C THR A 42 -15.93 0.19 36.71
N TYR A 43 -17.08 0.46 36.09
CA TYR A 43 -17.15 0.96 34.72
C TYR A 43 -16.41 2.30 34.55
N GLU A 44 -16.41 3.16 35.58
CA GLU A 44 -15.73 4.45 35.54
C GLU A 44 -14.21 4.29 35.44
N ALA A 45 -13.62 3.35 36.19
CA ALA A 45 -12.20 3.03 36.10
C ALA A 45 -11.82 2.47 34.72
N TYR A 46 -12.63 1.54 34.20
CA TYR A 46 -12.49 1.00 32.84
C TYR A 46 -12.57 2.11 31.78
N ALA A 47 -13.60 2.95 31.82
CA ALA A 47 -13.84 4.00 30.85
C ALA A 47 -12.76 5.08 30.89
N SER A 48 -12.27 5.43 32.08
CA SER A 48 -11.13 6.36 32.27
C SER A 48 -9.84 5.80 31.69
N ARG A 49 -9.58 4.50 31.89
CA ARG A 49 -8.40 3.82 31.35
C ARG A 49 -8.45 3.69 29.83
N MET A 50 -9.57 3.26 29.27
CA MET A 50 -9.80 3.22 27.83
C MET A 50 -9.62 4.61 27.20
N SER A 51 -10.14 5.64 27.89
CA SER A 51 -9.96 7.04 27.54
C SER A 51 -8.52 7.54 27.60
N PHE A 52 -7.66 6.94 28.41
CA PHE A 52 -6.24 7.24 28.48
C PHE A 52 -5.52 6.63 27.27
N TYR A 53 -5.82 5.38 26.92
CA TYR A 53 -5.24 4.68 25.77
C TYR A 53 -5.62 5.28 24.42
N ARG A 54 -6.83 5.79 24.26
CA ARG A 54 -7.27 6.44 23.01
C ARG A 54 -6.68 7.84 22.78
N ARG A 55 -5.92 8.41 23.72
CA ARG A 55 -5.26 9.71 23.52
C ARG A 55 -4.07 9.56 22.59
N LYS A 56 -3.92 10.43 21.60
CA LYS A 56 -2.78 10.48 20.68
C LYS A 56 -1.51 11.08 21.31
N GLN A 57 -1.12 10.55 22.46
CA GLN A 57 0.03 11.00 23.25
C GLN A 57 1.10 9.91 23.38
N PHE A 58 0.87 8.75 22.76
CA PHE A 58 1.78 7.63 22.79
C PHE A 58 2.75 7.70 21.62
N GLN A 59 3.92 7.14 21.86
CA GLN A 59 5.02 7.05 20.93
C GLN A 59 5.41 5.58 20.84
N CYS A 60 5.46 5.08 19.61
CA CYS A 60 5.98 3.77 19.31
C CYS A 60 7.46 3.72 19.72
N GLU A 61 7.80 2.79 20.61
CA GLU A 61 9.16 2.61 21.13
C GLU A 61 10.14 2.16 20.03
N VAL A 62 9.64 1.40 19.04
CA VAL A 62 10.43 0.81 17.95
C VAL A 62 10.69 1.80 16.81
N THR A 63 9.66 2.48 16.33
CA THR A 63 9.77 3.43 15.19
C THR A 63 10.06 4.86 15.60
N GLY A 64 9.86 5.20 16.87
CA GLY A 64 9.94 6.57 17.37
C GLY A 64 8.79 7.47 16.91
N LYS A 65 7.81 6.96 16.14
CA LYS A 65 6.65 7.73 15.70
C LYS A 65 5.80 8.13 16.91
N SER A 66 5.66 9.44 17.12
CA SER A 66 4.84 10.03 18.18
C SER A 66 3.46 10.46 17.64
N GLY A 67 2.52 10.74 18.53
CA GLY A 67 1.17 11.17 18.15
C GLY A 67 0.23 10.03 17.78
N LEU A 68 0.55 8.81 18.24
CA LEU A 68 -0.27 7.61 18.10
C LEU A 68 -1.13 7.42 19.36
N ASP A 69 -2.28 6.75 19.23
CA ASP A 69 -2.94 6.17 20.39
C ASP A 69 -2.17 4.92 20.87
N TYR A 70 -2.50 4.40 22.06
CA TYR A 70 -1.78 3.28 22.65
C TYR A 70 -1.86 2.03 21.78
N PHE A 71 -3.01 1.74 21.17
CA PHE A 71 -3.22 0.53 20.38
C PHE A 71 -2.53 0.61 19.01
N GLN A 72 -2.56 1.77 18.36
CA GLN A 72 -1.80 2.06 17.14
C GLN A 72 -0.30 2.01 17.39
N ALA A 73 0.17 2.55 18.51
CA ALA A 73 1.57 2.44 18.90
C ALA A 73 1.94 0.98 19.16
N LEU A 74 1.08 0.21 19.83
CA LEU A 74 1.29 -1.21 20.10
C LEU A 74 1.30 -2.06 18.83
N GLU A 75 0.36 -1.82 17.90
CA GLU A 75 0.30 -2.51 16.61
C GLU A 75 1.52 -2.17 15.74
N SER A 76 1.94 -0.90 15.72
CA SER A 76 3.16 -0.47 15.05
C SER A 76 4.42 -1.11 15.67
N GLU A 77 4.46 -1.30 17.00
CA GLU A 77 5.52 -2.05 17.68
C GLU A 77 5.51 -3.52 17.26
N GLN A 78 4.36 -4.18 17.29
CA GLN A 78 4.21 -5.59 16.93
C GLN A 78 4.56 -5.87 15.46
N HIS A 79 4.14 -5.01 14.54
CA HIS A 79 4.43 -5.17 13.11
C HIS A 79 5.93 -5.03 12.82
N GLU A 80 6.58 -4.03 13.42
CA GLU A 80 8.02 -3.83 13.25
C GLU A 80 8.84 -4.90 13.97
N ALA A 81 8.39 -5.36 15.15
CA ALA A 81 9.00 -6.48 15.86
C ALA A 81 8.93 -7.76 15.02
N ARG A 82 7.78 -8.09 14.42
CA ARG A 82 7.63 -9.24 13.51
C ARG A 82 8.57 -9.13 12.30
N THR A 83 8.60 -7.96 11.65
CA THR A 83 9.46 -7.72 10.49
C THR A 83 10.95 -7.77 10.84
N MET A 84 11.31 -7.31 12.03
CA MET A 84 12.69 -7.39 12.54
C MET A 84 13.07 -8.84 12.87
N HIS A 85 12.22 -9.57 13.59
CA HIS A 85 12.47 -10.97 13.94
C HIS A 85 12.47 -11.91 12.73
N SER A 86 11.76 -11.60 11.63
CA SER A 86 11.80 -12.38 10.40
C SER A 86 13.07 -12.15 9.57
N ARG A 87 13.74 -11.00 9.75
CA ARG A 87 14.97 -10.64 9.03
C ARG A 87 16.24 -10.95 9.83
N PHE A 88 16.18 -10.85 11.15
CA PHE A 88 17.34 -11.10 12.00
C PHE A 88 17.63 -12.61 12.10
N PRO A 89 18.88 -13.06 11.92
CA PRO A 89 19.21 -14.48 11.90
C PRO A 89 18.77 -15.21 13.18
N GLU A 90 17.97 -16.27 13.03
CA GLU A 90 17.47 -17.08 14.15
C GLU A 90 18.60 -17.66 15.03
N PRO A 91 19.69 -18.23 14.47
CA PRO A 91 20.75 -18.84 15.27
C PRO A 91 21.49 -17.85 16.19
N LEU A 92 21.52 -16.56 15.82
CA LEU A 92 22.19 -15.53 16.60
C LEU A 92 21.39 -15.03 17.80
N LYS A 93 20.07 -15.23 17.81
CA LYS A 93 19.20 -14.65 18.83
C LYS A 93 19.58 -15.16 20.23
N ALA A 94 19.71 -16.47 20.39
CA ALA A 94 20.02 -17.07 21.68
C ALA A 94 21.41 -16.62 22.21
N ALA A 95 22.44 -16.71 21.37
CA ALA A 95 23.81 -16.37 21.77
C ALA A 95 23.98 -14.89 22.15
N ILE A 96 23.34 -13.98 21.41
CA ILE A 96 23.37 -12.55 21.72
C ILE A 96 22.62 -12.25 23.03
N LEU A 97 21.48 -12.91 23.26
CA LEU A 97 20.70 -12.70 24.49
C LEU A 97 21.43 -13.19 25.73
N LYS A 98 22.14 -14.34 25.63
CA LYS A 98 23.04 -14.82 26.69
C LYS A 98 24.17 -13.83 26.97
N ALA A 99 24.78 -13.27 25.92
CA ALA A 99 25.88 -12.32 26.06
C ALA A 99 25.47 -11.00 26.74
N VAL A 100 24.25 -10.53 26.45
CA VAL A 100 23.69 -9.28 26.98
C VAL A 100 23.17 -9.43 28.41
N GLN A 101 22.78 -10.65 28.81
CA GLN A 101 22.23 -10.94 30.12
C GLN A 101 23.22 -10.51 31.23
N TRP A 102 22.72 -9.72 32.18
CA TRP A 102 23.43 -9.15 33.33
C TRP A 102 24.58 -8.17 33.04
N GLN A 103 24.68 -7.63 31.83
CA GLN A 103 25.69 -6.62 31.52
C GLN A 103 25.37 -5.29 32.20
N VAL A 104 26.34 -4.68 32.87
CA VAL A 104 26.19 -3.37 33.54
C VAL A 104 26.75 -2.27 32.65
N VAL A 105 25.98 -1.86 31.65
CA VAL A 105 26.38 -0.82 30.68
C VAL A 105 25.37 0.33 30.66
N GLY A 106 25.84 1.56 30.94
CA GLY A 106 24.98 2.73 31.11
C GLY A 106 24.27 3.23 29.84
N ARG A 107 24.84 3.04 28.64
CA ARG A 107 24.21 3.43 27.36
C ARG A 107 24.03 2.21 26.47
N LEU A 108 22.82 2.04 25.91
CA LEU A 108 22.50 0.95 24.99
C LEU A 108 23.47 0.91 23.79
N ASP A 109 23.91 2.08 23.30
CA ASP A 109 24.82 2.14 22.16
C ASP A 109 26.18 1.47 22.44
N HIS A 110 26.70 1.56 23.66
CA HIS A 110 27.96 0.90 24.02
C HIS A 110 27.80 -0.62 24.10
N LEU A 111 26.65 -1.08 24.59
CA LEU A 111 26.32 -2.51 24.62
C LEU A 111 26.19 -3.07 23.20
N VAL A 112 25.50 -2.35 22.31
CA VAL A 112 25.36 -2.71 20.89
C VAL A 112 26.73 -2.78 20.22
N GLU A 113 27.63 -1.83 20.49
CA GLU A 113 28.99 -1.83 19.94
C GLU A 113 29.78 -3.08 20.40
N ALA A 114 29.74 -3.38 21.70
CA ALA A 114 30.43 -4.56 22.26
C ALA A 114 29.92 -5.88 21.66
N VAL A 115 28.59 -6.03 21.55
CA VAL A 115 27.97 -7.21 20.93
C VAL A 115 28.32 -7.28 19.43
N TYR A 116 28.26 -6.16 18.71
CA TYR A 116 28.58 -6.13 17.28
C TYR A 116 30.02 -6.57 17.02
N GLU A 117 30.99 -6.01 17.74
CA GLU A 117 32.41 -6.37 17.61
C GLU A 117 32.69 -7.82 18.00
N ARG A 118 31.94 -8.38 18.96
CA ARG A 118 32.10 -9.77 19.39
C ARG A 118 31.57 -10.78 18.37
N PHE A 119 30.44 -10.47 17.73
CA PHE A 119 29.72 -11.42 16.88
C PHE A 119 30.00 -11.25 15.39
N LYS A 120 30.50 -10.09 14.91
CA LYS A 120 30.65 -9.78 13.47
C LYS A 120 31.36 -10.87 12.65
N ASP A 121 32.37 -11.52 13.23
CA ASP A 121 33.25 -12.51 12.58
C ASP A 121 32.98 -13.96 13.05
N ARG A 122 31.87 -14.20 13.77
CA ARG A 122 31.53 -15.52 14.34
C ARG A 122 30.21 -16.02 13.80
N TYR A 123 30.25 -17.05 12.95
CA TYR A 123 29.07 -17.59 12.27
C TYR A 123 28.53 -18.85 12.95
N TYR A 124 27.22 -19.08 12.84
CA TYR A 124 26.52 -20.20 13.49
C TYR A 124 25.90 -21.14 12.45
N PRO A 125 25.64 -22.42 12.80
CA PRO A 125 24.91 -23.34 11.93
C PRO A 125 23.54 -22.78 11.52
N ASP A 126 23.09 -23.12 10.31
CA ASP A 126 21.88 -22.64 9.65
C ASP A 126 21.80 -21.13 9.38
N GLU A 127 22.90 -20.40 9.59
CA GLU A 127 22.98 -18.98 9.29
C GLU A 127 23.13 -18.72 7.78
N ARG A 128 22.43 -17.70 7.26
CA ARG A 128 22.56 -17.24 5.86
C ARG A 128 23.63 -16.15 5.75
N VAL A 129 24.59 -16.35 4.86
CA VAL A 129 25.79 -15.52 4.70
C VAL A 129 26.12 -15.32 3.23
N PHE A 130 26.95 -14.31 2.94
CA PHE A 130 27.64 -14.17 1.68
C PHE A 130 29.02 -14.79 1.75
N ILE A 131 29.43 -15.46 0.69
CA ILE A 131 30.79 -16.00 0.54
C ILE A 131 31.45 -15.36 -0.67
N ASP A 132 32.74 -15.06 -0.57
CA ASP A 132 33.55 -14.53 -1.67
C ASP A 132 34.37 -15.67 -2.27
N ILE A 133 34.07 -16.03 -3.53
CA ILE A 133 34.81 -17.02 -4.29
C ILE A 133 35.44 -16.30 -5.48
N GLN A 134 36.76 -16.16 -5.47
CA GLN A 134 37.53 -15.55 -6.57
C GLN A 134 37.10 -14.12 -6.92
N GLY A 135 36.56 -13.36 -5.95
CA GLY A 135 36.09 -11.98 -6.14
C GLY A 135 34.58 -11.85 -6.39
N ASP A 136 33.87 -12.96 -6.55
CA ASP A 136 32.42 -13.01 -6.76
C ASP A 136 31.68 -13.42 -5.48
N LYS A 137 30.57 -12.74 -5.16
CA LYS A 137 29.79 -13.00 -3.94
C LYS A 137 28.62 -13.94 -4.22
N TYR A 138 28.50 -15.00 -3.43
CA TYR A 138 27.40 -15.97 -3.50
C TYR A 138 26.64 -16.04 -2.18
N TYR A 139 25.32 -16.27 -2.24
CA TYR A 139 24.55 -16.62 -1.05
C TYR A 139 24.85 -18.06 -0.64
N ALA A 140 25.11 -18.26 0.65
CA ALA A 140 25.30 -19.58 1.21
C ALA A 140 24.63 -19.72 2.57
N ARG A 141 24.34 -20.96 2.96
CA ARG A 141 23.90 -21.33 4.30
C ARG A 141 25.02 -22.08 5.01
N VAL A 142 25.35 -21.71 6.24
CA VAL A 142 26.32 -22.44 7.08
C VAL A 142 25.69 -23.78 7.49
N VAL A 143 26.31 -24.88 7.12
CA VAL A 143 25.87 -26.24 7.46
C VAL A 143 26.53 -26.70 8.75
N GLN A 144 27.84 -26.46 8.89
CA GLN A 144 28.61 -26.91 10.05
C GLN A 144 29.74 -25.94 10.39
N VAL A 145 30.02 -25.80 11.68
CA VAL A 145 31.13 -24.98 12.19
C VAL A 145 32.14 -25.88 12.87
N PHE A 146 33.40 -25.80 12.43
CA PHE A 146 34.51 -26.56 12.99
C PHE A 146 35.40 -25.64 13.84
N PRO A 147 35.47 -25.86 15.16
CA PRO A 147 36.39 -25.12 16.01
C PRO A 147 37.85 -25.50 15.70
N PRO A 148 38.83 -24.63 15.99
CA PRO A 148 40.23 -24.93 15.82
C PRO A 148 40.61 -26.15 16.69
N ARG A 149 41.29 -27.16 16.12
CA ARG A 149 41.78 -28.31 16.89
C ARG A 149 42.76 -27.83 17.96
N THR A 150 42.37 -27.88 19.22
CA THR A 150 43.29 -27.75 20.35
C THR A 150 44.31 -28.88 20.28
N GLN A 151 45.60 -28.55 20.12
CA GLN A 151 46.68 -29.49 20.39
C GLN A 151 46.67 -29.79 21.90
N ALA A 152 45.96 -30.83 22.30
CA ALA A 152 46.21 -31.49 23.57
C ALA A 152 47.46 -32.36 23.40
N SER A 153 48.42 -32.12 24.28
CA SER A 153 49.69 -32.83 24.40
C SER A 153 49.53 -34.33 24.66
N GLY A 154 50.30 -35.14 23.93
CA GLY A 154 50.91 -36.39 24.44
C GLY A 154 50.08 -37.68 24.38
N SER A 155 50.24 -38.48 23.31
CA SER A 155 50.93 -39.79 23.33
C SER A 155 50.57 -40.59 22.08
N ARG A 156 51.60 -41.10 21.39
CA ARG A 156 51.49 -41.96 20.20
C ARG A 156 51.19 -43.40 20.62
N VAL A 157 50.25 -44.09 19.96
CA VAL A 157 50.44 -45.50 19.52
C VAL A 157 49.60 -45.79 18.25
N ASN A 158 50.26 -46.46 17.30
CA ASN A 158 49.84 -47.11 16.04
C ASN A 158 48.36 -47.43 15.74
N GLY A 159 47.99 -47.22 14.47
CA GLY A 159 47.82 -48.35 13.55
C GLY A 159 46.40 -48.77 13.13
N MET A 160 46.23 -48.81 11.81
CA MET A 160 45.36 -49.69 11.01
C MET A 160 43.90 -49.28 10.71
N ALA A 161 43.60 -49.36 9.42
CA ALA A 161 42.30 -49.25 8.78
C ALA A 161 41.36 -50.41 9.14
N SER A 162 40.05 -50.16 9.18
CA SER A 162 39.03 -50.90 8.40
C SER A 162 37.61 -50.41 8.69
N SER A 163 36.80 -50.55 7.65
CA SER A 163 35.34 -50.48 7.56
C SER A 163 34.54 -50.99 8.77
N SER A 164 33.46 -50.29 9.13
CA SER A 164 32.09 -50.84 9.10
C SER A 164 31.07 -49.86 9.69
N SER A 165 29.88 -49.94 9.12
CA SER A 165 28.63 -49.31 9.51
C SER A 165 28.12 -49.77 10.88
N SER A 166 27.71 -48.83 11.74
CA SER A 166 26.48 -48.90 12.55
C SER A 166 26.20 -47.53 13.23
N PRO A 167 24.92 -47.18 13.47
CA PRO A 167 24.51 -45.87 13.97
C PRO A 167 24.34 -45.89 15.49
N LEU A 168 25.09 -45.06 16.23
CA LEU A 168 24.85 -44.85 17.66
C LEU A 168 25.22 -43.44 18.13
N SER A 169 24.35 -42.95 19.01
CA SER A 169 24.52 -41.98 20.10
C SER A 169 24.68 -40.49 19.80
N ASP A 170 23.80 -39.72 20.44
CA ASP A 170 23.87 -38.29 20.74
C ASP A 170 25.31 -37.86 21.12
N GLU A 171 26.04 -37.31 20.15
CA GLU A 171 27.27 -36.58 20.42
C GLU A 171 26.89 -35.21 21.01
N GLU A 172 27.21 -35.01 22.28
CA GLU A 172 27.16 -33.71 22.96
C GLU A 172 27.79 -32.63 22.06
N ALA A 173 26.98 -31.65 21.65
CA ALA A 173 27.41 -30.56 20.80
C ALA A 173 28.61 -29.83 21.46
N MET A 174 29.82 -30.04 20.92
CA MET A 174 31.00 -29.30 21.35
C MET A 174 30.71 -27.79 21.33
N PRO A 175 31.03 -27.03 22.40
CA PRO A 175 30.73 -25.61 22.45
C PRO A 175 31.51 -24.84 21.38
N ILE A 176 30.78 -24.34 20.37
CA ILE A 176 31.30 -23.47 19.31
C ILE A 176 31.40 -22.05 19.86
N HIS A 177 32.45 -21.30 19.53
CA HIS A 177 32.66 -19.92 20.00
C HIS A 177 32.67 -19.76 21.53
N ARG A 178 33.56 -20.50 22.21
CA ARG A 178 33.64 -20.61 23.69
C ARG A 178 33.73 -19.28 24.45
N VAL A 179 34.20 -18.20 23.81
CA VAL A 179 34.36 -16.87 24.43
C VAL A 179 33.41 -15.82 23.83
N ALA A 180 32.46 -16.23 22.97
CA ALA A 180 31.51 -15.30 22.36
C ALA A 180 30.47 -14.74 23.35
N GLU A 181 30.09 -15.53 24.35
CA GLU A 181 29.05 -15.15 25.30
C GLU A 181 29.57 -14.22 26.42
N ASP A 182 30.89 -14.14 26.64
CA ASP A 182 31.47 -13.27 27.68
C ASP A 182 31.92 -11.91 27.12
N LEU A 183 31.09 -10.88 27.33
CA LEU A 183 31.40 -9.50 26.96
C LEU A 183 32.30 -8.77 27.98
N LYS A 184 32.63 -9.38 29.13
CA LYS A 184 33.51 -8.76 30.14
C LYS A 184 34.98 -8.84 29.74
N VAL A 185 35.35 -9.84 28.95
CA VAL A 185 36.70 -9.99 28.39
C VAL A 185 36.93 -8.94 27.31
N ALA A 186 38.05 -8.22 27.37
CA ALA A 186 38.40 -7.25 26.34
C ALA A 186 38.44 -7.91 24.95
N VAL A 187 38.08 -7.16 23.91
CA VAL A 187 38.00 -7.70 22.54
C VAL A 187 39.31 -8.35 22.11
N LYS A 188 40.46 -7.75 22.45
CA LYS A 188 41.80 -8.27 22.15
C LYS A 188 42.07 -9.62 22.82
N ASP A 189 41.75 -9.76 24.10
CA ASP A 189 42.03 -11.00 24.87
C ASP A 189 41.11 -12.14 24.45
N ALA A 190 39.87 -11.84 24.10
CA ALA A 190 38.93 -12.82 23.57
C ALA A 190 39.30 -13.30 22.16
N ILE A 191 39.88 -12.44 21.31
CA ILE A 191 40.44 -12.85 20.01
C ILE A 191 41.67 -13.74 20.22
N THR A 192 42.53 -13.44 21.21
CA THR A 192 43.68 -14.28 21.56
C THR A 192 43.27 -15.66 22.08
N ARG A 193 42.21 -15.72 22.89
CA ARG A 193 41.70 -16.98 23.47
C ARG A 193 40.87 -17.81 22.50
N ASP A 194 40.16 -17.16 21.58
CA ASP A 194 39.22 -17.79 20.67
C ASP A 194 39.17 -17.01 19.35
N ASP A 195 40.16 -17.24 18.50
CA ASP A 195 40.38 -16.49 17.27
C ASP A 195 39.37 -16.90 16.17
N PRO A 196 38.44 -16.00 15.75
CA PRO A 196 37.42 -16.31 14.76
C PRO A 196 38.01 -16.66 13.39
N THR A 197 39.23 -16.22 13.08
CA THR A 197 39.89 -16.51 11.79
C THR A 197 40.41 -17.93 11.68
N ARG A 198 40.52 -18.66 12.81
CA ARG A 198 40.98 -20.05 12.87
C ARG A 198 39.85 -21.07 12.72
N TYR A 199 38.60 -20.62 12.64
CA TYR A 199 37.44 -21.46 12.42
C TYR A 199 37.27 -21.79 10.93
N TYR A 200 36.84 -23.02 10.66
CA TYR A 200 36.41 -23.45 9.33
C TYR A 200 34.90 -23.69 9.32
N TYR A 201 34.26 -23.23 8.25
CA TYR A 201 32.81 -23.29 8.08
C TYR A 201 32.50 -24.10 6.83
N LYS A 202 31.70 -25.16 6.98
CA LYS A 202 31.13 -25.87 5.85
C LYS A 202 29.85 -25.17 5.45
N VAL A 203 29.79 -24.66 4.23
CA VAL A 203 28.67 -23.87 3.71
C VAL A 203 28.07 -24.54 2.48
N GLN A 204 26.76 -24.37 2.28
CA GLN A 204 26.04 -24.78 1.09
C GLN A 204 25.66 -23.54 0.28
N ILE A 205 26.12 -23.46 -0.96
CA ILE A 205 25.79 -22.36 -1.86
C ILE A 205 24.33 -22.51 -2.30
N LEU A 206 23.57 -21.42 -2.22
CA LEU A 206 22.15 -21.38 -2.55
C LEU A 206 21.97 -20.85 -3.96
N ASP A 207 21.07 -21.47 -4.71
CA ASP A 207 20.64 -21.00 -6.02
C ASP A 207 20.02 -19.60 -5.84
N GLU A 208 20.52 -18.62 -6.59
CA GLU A 208 19.87 -17.31 -6.68
C GLU A 208 18.56 -17.44 -7.46
N ASP A 209 17.52 -17.97 -6.83
CA ASP A 209 16.15 -17.78 -7.30
C ASP A 209 15.13 -17.85 -6.15
N LYS A 210 14.36 -16.76 -6.03
CA LYS A 210 13.00 -16.59 -5.45
C LYS A 210 12.76 -15.48 -4.41
N MET A 211 13.73 -14.67 -3.97
CA MET A 211 13.42 -13.58 -3.00
C MET A 211 13.93 -12.17 -3.35
N ASN A 212 14.95 -11.99 -4.22
CA ASN A 212 15.60 -10.68 -4.39
C ASN A 212 15.50 -10.01 -5.78
N GLN A 213 14.76 -10.56 -6.75
CA GLN A 213 14.50 -9.89 -8.04
C GLN A 213 13.57 -8.66 -7.96
N ALA A 214 13.22 -8.16 -6.76
CA ALA A 214 12.28 -7.06 -6.62
C ALA A 214 12.90 -5.69 -6.29
N LYS A 215 14.23 -5.55 -6.06
CA LYS A 215 14.80 -4.26 -5.59
C LYS A 215 16.20 -3.84 -6.07
N ALA A 216 16.91 -4.58 -6.91
CA ALA A 216 18.26 -4.18 -7.30
C ALA A 216 18.58 -4.52 -8.76
N ASN A 217 18.15 -3.67 -9.69
CA ASN A 217 19.00 -3.37 -10.84
C ASN A 217 18.64 -2.00 -11.40
N GLU A 218 19.20 -0.95 -10.79
CA GLU A 218 19.44 0.31 -11.50
C GLU A 218 20.79 0.86 -11.01
N LYS A 219 21.85 0.41 -11.69
CA LYS A 219 23.19 0.98 -11.86
C LYS A 219 24.23 -0.14 -11.89
N SER A 220 24.50 -0.67 -13.08
CA SER A 220 25.84 -0.89 -13.64
C SER A 220 25.70 -1.59 -15.00
N LYS A 221 25.90 -0.83 -16.08
CA LYS A 221 26.14 -1.41 -17.40
C LYS A 221 27.58 -1.92 -17.45
N GLY A 222 27.76 -3.18 -17.80
CA GLY A 222 28.99 -3.70 -18.39
C GLY A 222 29.50 -5.01 -17.81
N LYS A 223 29.49 -6.03 -18.67
CA LYS A 223 30.27 -7.30 -18.68
C LYS A 223 29.72 -8.53 -17.91
N GLU A 224 29.41 -9.54 -18.73
CA GLU A 224 29.42 -11.00 -18.49
C GLU A 224 28.62 -11.58 -17.31
N THR A 225 27.36 -11.97 -17.58
CA THR A 225 26.55 -12.85 -16.71
C THR A 225 26.41 -14.25 -17.35
N THR A 226 27.49 -15.03 -17.30
CA THR A 226 27.48 -16.47 -17.66
C THR A 226 28.22 -17.35 -16.63
N LYS A 227 28.41 -16.89 -15.39
CA LYS A 227 29.17 -17.65 -14.37
C LYS A 227 28.41 -18.09 -13.11
N THR A 228 27.19 -17.60 -12.85
CA THR A 228 26.47 -17.86 -11.58
C THR A 228 25.92 -19.29 -11.41
N SER A 229 25.92 -20.12 -12.46
CA SER A 229 25.37 -21.49 -12.38
C SER A 229 26.38 -22.56 -11.93
N LYS A 230 27.67 -22.24 -11.76
CA LYS A 230 28.72 -23.27 -11.59
C LYS A 230 28.75 -23.91 -10.20
N TYR A 231 28.41 -23.17 -9.15
CA TYR A 231 28.54 -23.65 -7.76
C TYR A 231 27.20 -23.84 -7.05
N SER A 232 26.13 -23.76 -7.85
CA SER A 232 24.76 -24.25 -7.64
C SER A 232 24.60 -25.38 -6.60
N GLY A 233 24.18 -25.17 -5.35
CA GLY A 233 23.95 -26.27 -4.40
C GLY A 233 25.22 -26.98 -3.87
N SER A 234 26.41 -26.50 -4.22
CA SER A 234 27.68 -27.11 -3.83
C SER A 234 28.02 -26.86 -2.35
N LEU A 235 28.61 -27.87 -1.70
CA LEU A 235 29.18 -27.75 -0.36
C LEU A 235 30.65 -27.32 -0.43
N MET A 236 31.04 -26.31 0.33
CA MET A 236 32.42 -25.81 0.39
C MET A 236 32.86 -25.55 1.83
N ASP A 237 34.15 -25.76 2.09
CA ASP A 237 34.79 -25.38 3.35
C ASP A 237 35.45 -24.01 3.18
N ILE A 238 35.02 -23.03 3.98
CA ILE A 238 35.40 -21.63 3.84
C ILE A 238 35.87 -21.09 5.20
N ARG A 239 36.80 -20.13 5.16
CA ARG A 239 37.30 -19.43 6.35
C ARG A 239 36.52 -18.15 6.59
N CYS A 240 36.58 -17.65 7.83
CA CYS A 240 35.92 -16.40 8.20
C CYS A 240 36.24 -15.20 7.29
N SER A 241 37.46 -15.09 6.75
CA SER A 241 37.89 -13.97 5.90
C SER A 241 37.08 -13.84 4.61
N ASP A 242 36.58 -14.97 4.12
CA ASP A 242 35.92 -15.07 2.82
C ASP A 242 34.39 -15.13 2.99
N MET A 243 33.90 -14.79 4.20
CA MET A 243 32.48 -14.78 4.57
C MET A 243 32.07 -13.40 5.07
N SER A 244 30.84 -12.98 4.78
CA SER A 244 30.27 -11.75 5.32
C SER A 244 28.75 -11.86 5.51
N ARG A 245 28.19 -11.12 6.47
CA ARG A 245 26.72 -11.06 6.67
C ARG A 245 26.07 -10.03 5.77
N ASP A 246 24.78 -10.25 5.48
CA ASP A 246 23.95 -9.23 4.87
C ASP A 246 23.77 -8.03 5.82
N ARG A 247 24.10 -6.84 5.33
CA ARG A 247 23.96 -5.57 6.06
C ARG A 247 22.48 -5.25 6.39
N LEU A 248 21.54 -5.83 5.65
CA LEU A 248 20.10 -5.69 5.86
C LEU A 248 19.53 -6.68 6.89
N SER A 249 20.29 -7.69 7.30
CA SER A 249 19.91 -8.65 8.36
C SER A 249 20.71 -8.45 9.65
N PHE A 250 21.99 -8.06 9.56
CA PHE A 250 22.89 -7.85 10.69
C PHE A 250 23.69 -6.55 10.57
N SER A 251 23.28 -5.52 11.31
CA SER A 251 23.97 -4.23 11.41
C SER A 251 23.77 -3.63 12.80
N LYS A 252 24.59 -2.64 13.19
CA LYS A 252 24.46 -1.96 14.50
C LYS A 252 23.06 -1.37 14.72
N SER A 253 22.41 -0.88 13.68
CA SER A 253 21.05 -0.30 13.78
C SER A 253 19.99 -1.38 14.02
N ILE A 254 20.09 -2.52 13.32
CA ILE A 254 19.17 -3.66 13.48
C ILE A 254 19.41 -4.33 14.84
N LEU A 255 20.68 -4.52 15.22
CA LEU A 255 21.07 -5.08 16.52
C LEU A 255 20.57 -4.21 17.68
N ARG A 256 20.67 -2.87 17.56
CA ARG A 256 20.08 -1.93 18.52
C ARG A 256 18.57 -2.11 18.67
N ARG A 257 17.85 -2.36 17.57
CA ARG A 257 16.39 -2.64 17.61
C ARG A 257 16.10 -3.99 18.25
N PHE A 258 16.86 -5.03 17.92
CA PHE A 258 16.72 -6.36 18.49
C PHE A 258 16.97 -6.37 20.01
N ILE A 259 18.11 -5.82 20.48
CA ILE A 259 18.44 -5.79 21.91
C ILE A 259 17.40 -4.97 22.70
N ARG A 260 16.94 -3.83 22.15
CA ARG A 260 15.92 -3.00 22.78
C ARG A 260 14.57 -3.73 22.95
N GLU A 261 14.22 -4.61 22.02
CA GLU A 261 12.97 -5.37 22.08
C GLU A 261 13.05 -6.52 23.09
N CYS A 262 14.22 -7.16 23.22
CA CYS A 262 14.37 -8.37 24.02
C CYS A 262 14.76 -8.13 25.49
N VAL A 263 15.25 -6.93 25.83
CA VAL A 263 15.94 -6.66 27.11
C VAL A 263 15.37 -5.43 27.81
N ASP A 264 15.26 -5.51 29.14
CA ASP A 264 14.83 -4.46 30.04
C ASP A 264 15.97 -4.04 30.99
N ARG A 265 15.96 -2.77 31.41
CA ARG A 265 16.87 -2.21 32.41
C ARG A 265 16.12 -1.25 33.33
N ASP A 266 16.36 -1.35 34.63
CA ASP A 266 15.84 -0.42 35.62
C ASP A 266 16.45 0.99 35.43
N ALA A 267 15.70 2.02 35.85
CA ALA A 267 16.10 3.42 35.85
C ALA A 267 17.19 3.73 36.90
N ALA A 268 17.40 2.85 37.89
CA ALA A 268 18.49 2.99 38.84
C ALA A 268 19.87 2.91 38.15
N VAL A 269 20.83 3.69 38.64
CA VAL A 269 22.20 3.71 38.09
C VAL A 269 22.91 2.40 38.44
N ALA A 270 23.80 1.94 37.55
CA ALA A 270 24.44 0.62 37.60
C ALA A 270 23.51 -0.61 37.51
N SER A 271 22.26 -0.45 37.04
CA SER A 271 21.35 -1.60 36.85
C SER A 271 21.78 -2.47 35.67
N PRO A 272 21.84 -3.81 35.84
CA PRO A 272 22.17 -4.72 34.75
C PRO A 272 21.05 -4.78 33.71
N TRP A 273 21.43 -5.05 32.46
CA TRP A 273 20.51 -5.41 31.39
C TRP A 273 19.99 -6.82 31.61
N THR A 274 18.67 -7.01 31.57
CA THR A 274 18.01 -8.30 31.82
C THR A 274 17.08 -8.66 30.67
N VAL A 275 17.21 -9.86 30.12
CA VAL A 275 16.34 -10.39 29.07
C VAL A 275 14.95 -10.61 29.64
N LYS A 276 13.92 -10.18 28.90
CA LYS A 276 12.52 -10.35 29.29
C LYS A 276 12.20 -11.82 29.54
N HIS A 277 11.45 -12.12 30.61
CA HIS A 277 11.17 -13.50 31.03
C HIS A 277 10.63 -14.39 29.91
N SER A 278 9.63 -13.92 29.15
CA SER A 278 9.04 -14.66 28.03
C SER A 278 10.02 -14.96 26.89
N ILE A 279 11.04 -14.12 26.71
CA ILE A 279 12.10 -14.28 25.71
C ILE A 279 13.18 -15.21 26.23
N ALA A 280 13.53 -15.08 27.51
CA ALA A 280 14.50 -15.94 28.18
C ALA A 280 14.04 -17.42 28.16
N THR A 281 12.77 -17.70 28.45
CA THR A 281 12.19 -19.05 28.34
C THR A 281 12.23 -19.59 26.91
N ARG A 282 11.94 -18.73 25.91
CA ARG A 282 11.90 -19.14 24.50
C ARG A 282 13.27 -19.54 23.95
N TYR A 283 14.33 -18.82 24.35
CA TYR A 283 15.68 -19.02 23.83
C TYR A 283 16.63 -19.71 24.83
N GLY A 284 16.10 -20.27 25.93
CA GLY A 284 16.89 -20.99 26.94
C GLY A 284 17.97 -20.13 27.60
N VAL A 285 17.62 -18.90 27.98
CA VAL A 285 18.51 -17.98 28.73
C VAL A 285 18.17 -18.06 30.22
N ASP A 286 19.18 -18.19 31.06
CA ASP A 286 18.99 -18.28 32.51
C ASP A 286 18.39 -16.99 33.08
N THR A 287 17.30 -17.14 33.83
CA THR A 287 16.58 -16.03 34.46
C THR A 287 17.07 -15.74 35.87
N VAL A 288 17.78 -16.67 36.51
CA VAL A 288 18.30 -16.53 37.87
C VAL A 288 19.71 -15.97 37.82
N MET A 289 19.93 -14.79 38.42
CA MET A 289 21.24 -14.15 38.48
C MET A 289 22.17 -14.90 39.44
N PRO A 290 23.35 -15.37 39.00
CA PRO A 290 24.36 -16.00 39.87
C PRO A 290 24.81 -15.08 41.01
N GLU A 291 25.10 -15.66 42.19
CA GLU A 291 25.45 -14.91 43.41
C GLU A 291 26.68 -14.01 43.24
N GLU A 292 27.67 -14.45 42.47
CA GLU A 292 28.88 -13.67 42.15
C GLU A 292 28.56 -12.41 41.32
N ILE A 293 27.62 -12.51 40.39
CA ILE A 293 27.19 -11.38 39.55
C ILE A 293 26.35 -10.42 40.39
N ARG A 294 25.50 -10.95 41.29
CA ARG A 294 24.70 -10.17 42.22
C ARG A 294 25.55 -9.29 43.12
N LYS A 295 26.59 -9.87 43.74
CA LYS A 295 27.52 -9.14 44.62
C LYS A 295 28.27 -8.03 43.88
N ASN A 296 28.76 -8.30 42.66
CA ASN A 296 29.42 -7.30 41.83
C ASN A 296 28.50 -6.14 41.42
N VAL A 297 27.24 -6.42 41.09
CA VAL A 297 26.23 -5.39 40.78
C VAL A 297 25.92 -4.54 42.01
N GLU A 298 25.82 -5.15 43.20
CA GLU A 298 25.59 -4.46 44.48
C GLU A 298 26.77 -3.55 44.86
N ASP A 299 28.01 -4.01 44.67
CA ASP A 299 29.23 -3.22 44.92
C ASP A 299 29.34 -2.00 43.96
N LEU A 300 29.02 -2.20 42.67
CA LEU A 300 28.94 -1.12 41.67
C LEU A 300 27.86 -0.08 42.03
N LYS A 301 26.68 -0.53 42.46
CA LYS A 301 25.55 0.32 42.87
C LYS A 301 25.89 1.13 44.14
N LYS A 302 26.60 0.53 45.09
CA LYS A 302 27.08 1.20 46.31
C LYS A 302 28.12 2.28 45.99
N GLY A 303 29.12 1.95 45.15
CA GLY A 303 30.15 2.89 44.73
C GLY A 303 29.64 4.10 43.94
N GLU A 304 28.57 3.96 43.17
CA GLU A 304 27.95 5.07 42.42
C GLU A 304 27.01 5.92 43.29
N SER A 305 26.32 5.30 44.24
CA SER A 305 25.48 5.99 45.24
C SER A 305 26.31 6.84 46.20
N ASP A 306 27.47 6.34 46.63
CA ASP A 306 28.41 7.08 47.48
C ASP A 306 29.02 8.29 46.75
N LYS A 307 29.28 8.20 45.44
CA LYS A 307 29.71 9.33 44.60
C LYS A 307 28.62 10.41 44.47
N ARG A 308 27.35 10.00 44.36
CA ARG A 308 26.21 10.94 44.33
C ARG A 308 25.95 11.60 45.69
N ARG A 309 26.11 10.87 46.80
CA ARG A 309 25.99 11.42 48.16
C ARG A 309 27.08 12.46 48.42
N LYS A 310 28.33 12.18 48.05
CA LYS A 310 29.46 13.10 48.17
C LYS A 310 29.30 14.37 47.31
N ALA A 311 28.75 14.24 46.10
CA ALA A 311 28.44 15.38 45.22
C ALA A 311 27.21 16.21 45.67
N TRP A 312 26.37 15.65 46.55
CA TRP A 312 25.21 16.33 47.13
C TRP A 312 25.58 17.05 48.45
N GLU A 313 26.43 16.43 49.27
CA GLU A 313 26.97 17.01 50.51
C GLU A 313 27.87 18.23 50.28
N GLU A 314 28.51 18.34 49.12
CA GLU A 314 29.36 19.48 48.74
C GLU A 314 28.54 20.72 48.30
N LYS A 315 27.22 20.59 48.10
CA LYS A 315 26.39 21.60 47.43
C LYS A 315 25.36 22.32 48.29
N GLU A 316 25.09 21.90 49.53
CA GLU A 316 24.21 22.65 50.44
C GLU A 316 24.78 22.76 51.87
N GLY A 317 25.04 24.02 52.27
CA GLY A 317 25.30 24.42 53.64
C GLY A 317 24.02 24.92 54.35
N PRO A 318 23.99 24.94 55.69
CA PRO A 318 22.73 24.87 56.46
C PRO A 318 22.22 26.25 56.92
N PRO A 319 20.89 26.42 57.09
CA PRO A 319 20.35 27.44 57.98
C PRO A 319 19.50 26.88 59.13
N THR A 320 19.49 27.67 60.19
CA THR A 320 19.20 27.36 61.59
C THR A 320 17.80 27.76 62.06
N LYS A 321 17.22 26.91 62.93
CA LYS A 321 16.30 27.14 64.08
C LYS A 321 15.65 28.53 64.27
N LYS A 322 14.32 28.59 64.49
CA LYS A 322 13.66 28.56 65.84
C LYS A 322 12.12 28.74 65.76
N GLN A 323 11.38 27.82 66.39
CA GLN A 323 10.05 28.05 67.00
C GLN A 323 10.24 28.97 68.26
N LYS A 324 9.31 29.62 68.95
CA LYS A 324 7.88 29.44 69.27
C LYS A 324 7.48 30.67 70.14
N LYS A 325 6.28 31.25 70.02
CA LYS A 325 5.45 31.66 71.18
C LYS A 325 4.00 31.93 70.74
N GLN A 326 3.12 31.09 71.26
CA GLN A 326 1.66 31.11 71.10
C GLN A 326 1.03 31.98 72.21
N GLN A 327 -0.31 32.12 72.10
CA GLN A 327 -1.30 32.38 73.16
C GLN A 327 -1.73 33.84 73.36
N ALA A 328 -2.52 34.33 72.39
CA ALA A 328 -3.67 35.24 72.59
C ALA A 328 -4.63 35.26 71.37
N ALA A 329 -4.53 34.28 70.46
CA ALA A 329 -5.16 34.33 69.13
C ALA A 329 -6.04 33.10 68.83
N GLU A 330 -6.58 32.46 69.87
CA GLU A 330 -7.34 31.20 69.74
C GLU A 330 -8.87 31.41 69.85
N GLU A 331 -9.36 32.46 70.52
CA GLU A 331 -10.81 32.71 70.65
C GLU A 331 -11.42 33.55 69.50
N GLU A 332 -10.62 34.33 68.74
CA GLU A 332 -11.11 35.03 67.53
C GLU A 332 -11.03 34.15 66.27
N LYS A 333 -10.19 33.11 66.31
CA LYS A 333 -9.92 32.22 65.17
C LYS A 333 -11.07 31.24 64.93
N GLU A 334 -11.70 30.75 66.00
CA GLU A 334 -12.80 29.77 65.93
C GLU A 334 -14.10 30.35 65.33
N ARG A 335 -14.37 31.65 65.54
CA ARG A 335 -15.54 32.34 64.96
C ARG A 335 -15.35 32.69 63.48
N LYS A 336 -14.12 33.04 63.07
CA LYS A 336 -13.73 33.23 61.67
C LYS A 336 -13.60 31.90 60.92
N GLU A 337 -13.24 30.80 61.58
CA GLU A 337 -13.17 29.46 60.97
C GLU A 337 -14.55 28.91 60.59
N ARG A 338 -15.61 29.14 61.39
CA ARG A 338 -16.98 28.71 61.04
C ARG A 338 -17.60 29.50 59.87
N GLU A 339 -17.43 30.83 59.83
CA GLU A 339 -17.89 31.63 58.69
C GLU A 339 -17.05 31.39 57.41
N ALA A 340 -15.76 31.07 57.57
CA ALA A 340 -14.91 30.63 56.47
C ALA A 340 -15.28 29.22 55.97
N GLN A 341 -15.69 28.31 56.86
CA GLN A 341 -16.21 26.98 56.49
C GLN A 341 -17.52 27.06 55.71
N ASP A 342 -18.49 27.85 56.14
CA ASP A 342 -19.77 27.98 55.41
C ASP A 342 -19.62 28.66 54.04
N LYS A 343 -18.69 29.62 53.90
CA LYS A 343 -18.33 30.20 52.59
C LYS A 343 -17.52 29.24 51.74
N ALA A 344 -16.59 28.48 52.31
CA ALA A 344 -15.83 27.45 51.61
C ALA A 344 -16.75 26.34 51.09
N ASP A 345 -17.71 25.88 51.90
CA ASP A 345 -18.65 24.82 51.53
C ASP A 345 -19.64 25.26 50.43
N LYS A 346 -20.08 26.52 50.43
CA LYS A 346 -20.90 27.09 49.34
C LYS A 346 -20.10 27.25 48.05
N VAL A 347 -18.84 27.70 48.13
CA VAL A 347 -17.95 27.80 46.96
C VAL A 347 -17.56 26.41 46.45
N GLN A 348 -17.42 25.42 47.33
CA GLN A 348 -17.08 24.04 47.00
C GLN A 348 -18.27 23.31 46.35
N LYS A 349 -19.50 23.52 46.83
CA LYS A 349 -20.72 23.02 46.16
C LYS A 349 -20.96 23.68 44.79
N ALA A 350 -20.73 24.99 44.66
CA ALA A 350 -20.83 25.67 43.36
C ALA A 350 -19.72 25.22 42.38
N LYS A 351 -18.52 24.97 42.89
CA LYS A 351 -17.40 24.41 42.11
C LYS A 351 -17.70 22.97 41.70
N GLU A 352 -18.19 22.12 42.60
CA GLU A 352 -18.62 20.75 42.31
C GLU A 352 -19.78 20.69 41.31
N GLU A 353 -20.77 21.59 41.39
CA GLU A 353 -21.88 21.64 40.42
C GLU A 353 -21.39 22.12 39.04
N SER A 354 -20.52 23.14 39.00
CA SER A 354 -19.86 23.59 37.76
C SER A 354 -18.93 22.53 37.18
N GLU A 355 -18.27 21.74 38.04
CA GLU A 355 -17.38 20.65 37.67
C GLU A 355 -18.16 19.41 37.25
N ARG A 356 -19.38 19.19 37.78
CA ARG A 356 -20.33 18.16 37.33
C ARG A 356 -20.91 18.51 35.96
N LEU A 357 -21.31 19.76 35.74
CA LEU A 357 -21.71 20.28 34.42
C LEU A 357 -20.55 20.29 33.41
N ALA A 358 -19.31 20.58 33.86
CA ALA A 358 -18.11 20.48 33.03
C ALA A 358 -17.68 19.03 32.79
N ALA A 359 -17.92 18.11 33.73
CA ALA A 359 -17.69 16.67 33.60
C ALA A 359 -18.70 16.06 32.64
N GLU A 360 -19.95 16.51 32.66
CA GLU A 360 -20.99 16.10 31.72
C GLU A 360 -20.70 16.62 30.30
N LYS A 361 -20.16 17.83 30.16
CA LYS A 361 -19.60 18.33 28.89
C LYS A 361 -18.30 17.61 28.48
N LYS A 362 -17.48 17.11 29.43
CA LYS A 362 -16.27 16.29 29.18
C LYS A 362 -16.57 14.81 28.88
N LYS A 363 -17.76 14.29 29.22
CA LYS A 363 -18.21 12.92 28.89
C LYS A 363 -18.34 12.68 27.38
N LYS A 364 -18.49 13.74 26.58
CA LYS A 364 -18.39 13.69 25.11
C LYS A 364 -17.06 14.28 24.65
N LYS A 365 -15.95 13.57 24.84
CA LYS A 365 -14.68 13.97 24.21
C LYS A 365 -14.90 14.06 22.70
N PRO A 366 -14.58 15.19 22.04
CA PRO A 366 -14.75 15.30 20.61
C PRO A 366 -13.87 14.26 19.91
N ILE A 367 -14.50 13.33 19.18
CA ILE A 367 -13.81 12.36 18.34
C ILE A 367 -12.97 13.16 17.34
N ARG A 368 -11.65 12.92 17.31
CA ARG A 368 -10.74 13.60 16.39
C ARG A 368 -10.80 12.89 15.05
N TYR A 369 -11.41 13.55 14.07
CA TYR A 369 -11.44 13.09 12.69
C TYR A 369 -10.16 13.51 11.93
N PRO A 370 -9.69 12.73 10.94
CA PRO A 370 -10.21 11.43 10.53
C PRO A 370 -9.88 10.32 11.56
N THR A 371 -10.81 9.36 11.74
CA THR A 371 -10.65 8.16 12.58
C THR A 371 -10.84 6.91 11.73
N GLU A 372 -10.66 5.72 12.30
CA GLU A 372 -10.94 4.47 11.60
C GLU A 372 -12.41 4.46 11.11
N ASP A 373 -12.63 4.05 9.86
CA ASP A 373 -13.89 4.22 9.13
C ASP A 373 -15.09 3.47 9.75
N LEU A 374 -14.88 2.27 10.30
CA LEU A 374 -15.90 1.52 11.03
C LEU A 374 -16.18 2.13 12.41
N ASP A 375 -15.27 2.90 13.00
CA ASP A 375 -15.54 3.63 14.25
C ASP A 375 -16.39 4.90 14.01
N VAL A 376 -16.68 5.27 12.76
CA VAL A 376 -17.53 6.42 12.41
C VAL A 376 -19.00 6.02 12.48
N VAL A 377 -19.75 6.64 13.39
CA VAL A 377 -21.20 6.44 13.55
C VAL A 377 -21.95 7.65 13.01
N LEU A 378 -22.97 7.41 12.17
CA LEU A 378 -23.84 8.45 11.60
C LEU A 378 -24.82 8.98 12.64
N GLY A 379 -24.65 10.23 13.08
CA GLY A 379 -25.56 10.92 13.99
C GLY A 379 -26.72 11.64 13.28
N ASP A 380 -27.75 12.03 14.02
CA ASP A 380 -28.95 12.69 13.47
C ASP A 380 -28.66 13.99 12.73
N LYS A 381 -27.62 14.72 13.14
CA LYS A 381 -27.18 15.95 12.45
C LYS A 381 -26.65 15.66 11.05
N GLU A 382 -25.98 14.53 10.86
CA GLU A 382 -25.41 14.13 9.57
C GLU A 382 -26.49 13.59 8.65
N LYS A 383 -27.43 12.82 9.21
CA LYS A 383 -28.66 12.41 8.50
C LYS A 383 -29.44 13.63 7.99
N LYS A 384 -29.59 14.68 8.82
CA LYS A 384 -30.20 15.96 8.43
C LYS A 384 -29.37 16.77 7.42
N ALA A 385 -28.05 16.60 7.41
CA ALA A 385 -27.15 17.22 6.43
C ALA A 385 -27.10 16.46 5.08
N GLY A 386 -27.94 15.43 4.91
CA GLY A 386 -28.06 14.68 3.66
C GLY A 386 -27.08 13.51 3.49
N MET A 387 -26.36 13.08 4.54
CA MET A 387 -25.57 11.84 4.49
C MET A 387 -26.51 10.65 4.29
N LYS A 388 -26.35 9.95 3.17
CA LYS A 388 -27.08 8.73 2.88
C LYS A 388 -26.59 7.60 3.77
N LEU A 389 -27.51 6.89 4.42
CA LEU A 389 -27.18 5.71 5.22
C LEU A 389 -26.83 4.51 4.32
N ARG A 390 -27.65 4.29 3.30
CA ARG A 390 -27.50 3.19 2.35
C ARG A 390 -26.65 3.63 1.16
N ARG A 391 -25.67 2.80 0.80
CA ARG A 391 -24.86 2.93 -0.42
C ARG A 391 -25.74 2.65 -1.64
N PRO A 392 -25.58 3.38 -2.75
CA PRO A 392 -26.21 2.96 -4.01
C PRO A 392 -25.73 1.57 -4.42
N THR A 393 -26.65 0.76 -4.95
CA THR A 393 -26.37 -0.63 -5.31
C THR A 393 -25.53 -0.67 -6.59
N PRO A 394 -24.30 -1.21 -6.56
CA PRO A 394 -23.51 -1.37 -7.77
C PRO A 394 -24.12 -2.46 -8.66
N SER A 395 -24.09 -2.26 -9.98
CA SER A 395 -24.71 -3.15 -10.94
C SER A 395 -23.82 -4.37 -11.23
N ARG A 396 -24.29 -5.57 -10.84
CA ARG A 396 -23.70 -6.84 -11.31
C ARG A 396 -24.12 -7.17 -12.74
N ALA A 397 -25.33 -6.78 -13.14
CA ALA A 397 -25.82 -6.96 -14.51
C ALA A 397 -25.04 -6.10 -15.52
N GLY A 398 -24.48 -4.98 -15.07
CA GLY A 398 -23.59 -4.15 -15.89
C GLY A 398 -22.23 -4.80 -16.16
N MET A 399 -21.85 -5.86 -15.43
CA MET A 399 -20.66 -6.65 -15.76
C MET A 399 -20.92 -7.53 -16.98
N PRO A 400 -19.97 -7.65 -17.94
CA PRO A 400 -20.19 -8.40 -19.18
C PRO A 400 -20.60 -9.88 -18.97
N PHE A 401 -20.13 -10.50 -17.88
CA PHE A 401 -20.45 -11.89 -17.56
C PHE A 401 -21.35 -12.03 -16.31
N GLY A 402 -22.10 -10.98 -15.97
CA GLY A 402 -23.03 -10.99 -14.85
C GLY A 402 -22.33 -11.34 -13.53
N THR A 403 -22.75 -12.44 -12.90
CA THR A 403 -22.21 -12.92 -11.61
C THR A 403 -21.01 -13.87 -11.73
N ASP A 404 -20.57 -14.23 -12.94
CA ASP A 404 -19.40 -15.11 -13.10
C ASP A 404 -18.11 -14.34 -12.74
N ARG A 405 -17.61 -14.61 -11.53
CA ARG A 405 -16.43 -13.93 -10.98
C ARG A 405 -15.19 -14.14 -11.86
N LEU A 406 -14.93 -15.38 -12.29
CA LEU A 406 -13.69 -15.72 -13.00
C LEU A 406 -13.72 -15.17 -14.43
N ALA A 407 -14.85 -15.27 -15.13
CA ALA A 407 -14.97 -14.70 -16.48
C ALA A 407 -14.84 -13.17 -16.45
N ASN A 408 -15.45 -12.50 -15.48
CA ASN A 408 -15.33 -11.04 -15.32
C ASN A 408 -13.89 -10.62 -14.98
N GLU A 409 -13.21 -11.33 -14.09
CA GLU A 409 -11.81 -11.06 -13.76
C GLU A 409 -10.92 -11.22 -15.00
N ASN A 410 -11.03 -12.36 -15.70
CA ASN A 410 -10.29 -12.60 -16.93
C ASN A 410 -10.58 -11.55 -18.01
N PHE A 411 -11.82 -11.11 -18.14
CA PHE A 411 -12.22 -10.08 -19.11
C PHE A 411 -11.59 -8.72 -18.80
N VAL A 412 -11.74 -8.23 -17.56
CA VAL A 412 -11.21 -6.94 -17.14
C VAL A 412 -9.68 -6.94 -17.25
N MET A 413 -9.04 -8.01 -16.81
CA MET A 413 -7.58 -8.13 -16.85
C MET A 413 -7.04 -8.21 -18.28
N SER A 414 -7.68 -8.99 -19.15
CA SER A 414 -7.28 -9.09 -20.57
C SER A 414 -7.46 -7.76 -21.30
N TRP A 415 -8.62 -7.11 -21.14
CA TRP A 415 -8.87 -5.80 -21.74
C TRP A 415 -7.85 -4.75 -21.27
N ASN A 416 -7.59 -4.72 -19.96
CA ASN A 416 -6.65 -3.78 -19.37
C ASN A 416 -5.22 -4.06 -19.87
N PHE A 417 -4.80 -5.32 -19.92
CA PHE A 417 -3.49 -5.70 -20.46
C PHE A 417 -3.30 -5.22 -21.90
N LEU A 418 -4.27 -5.50 -22.78
CA LEU A 418 -4.21 -5.14 -24.20
C LEU A 418 -4.13 -3.62 -24.41
N ASN A 419 -4.90 -2.84 -23.63
CA ASN A 419 -4.88 -1.37 -23.73
C ASN A 419 -3.66 -0.74 -23.05
N VAL A 420 -3.20 -1.29 -21.93
CA VAL A 420 -2.01 -0.78 -21.24
C VAL A 420 -0.77 -1.03 -22.09
N TYR A 421 -0.59 -2.25 -22.59
CA TYR A 421 0.56 -2.67 -23.39
C TYR A 421 0.35 -2.53 -24.90
N GLY A 422 -0.64 -1.76 -25.36
CA GLY A 422 -0.89 -1.54 -26.79
C GLY A 422 0.30 -0.97 -27.57
N ASN A 423 1.22 -0.25 -26.92
CA ASN A 423 2.48 0.23 -27.52
C ASN A 423 3.43 -0.93 -27.87
N PRO A 424 3.94 -1.72 -26.91
CA PRO A 424 4.81 -2.87 -27.22
C PRO A 424 4.09 -3.99 -27.99
N LEU A 425 2.77 -4.05 -27.92
CA LEU A 425 1.95 -5.00 -28.67
C LEU A 425 1.54 -4.48 -30.07
N HIS A 426 1.83 -3.23 -30.43
CA HIS A 426 1.41 -2.68 -31.72
C HIS A 426 -0.11 -2.75 -31.97
N VAL A 427 -0.90 -2.56 -30.91
CA VAL A 427 -2.37 -2.55 -30.94
C VAL A 427 -2.87 -1.17 -30.53
N SER A 428 -3.74 -0.60 -31.36
CA SER A 428 -4.42 0.66 -31.07
C SER A 428 -5.40 0.49 -29.91
N SER A 429 -5.58 1.51 -29.07
CA SER A 429 -6.55 1.45 -27.97
C SER A 429 -7.98 1.25 -28.48
N PHE A 430 -8.80 0.58 -27.68
CA PHE A 430 -10.22 0.34 -27.93
C PHE A 430 -10.98 0.31 -26.60
N THR A 431 -12.26 0.66 -26.66
CA THR A 431 -13.13 0.71 -25.50
C THR A 431 -13.48 -0.69 -24.99
N MET A 432 -13.90 -0.78 -23.73
CA MET A 432 -14.34 -2.04 -23.14
C MET A 432 -15.63 -2.55 -23.78
N ASP A 433 -16.52 -1.66 -24.22
CA ASP A 433 -17.75 -2.03 -24.92
C ASP A 433 -17.46 -2.61 -26.31
N GLU A 434 -16.48 -2.08 -27.05
CA GLU A 434 -16.03 -2.66 -28.32
C GLU A 434 -15.43 -4.06 -28.12
N PHE A 435 -14.68 -4.25 -27.05
CA PHE A 435 -14.08 -5.55 -26.72
C PHE A 435 -15.14 -6.61 -26.38
N ASP A 436 -16.14 -6.28 -25.55
CA ASP A 436 -17.25 -7.19 -25.23
C ASP A 436 -18.04 -7.57 -26.49
N GLN A 437 -18.38 -6.59 -27.35
CA GLN A 437 -19.07 -6.85 -28.61
C GLN A 437 -18.23 -7.73 -29.56
N ALA A 438 -16.93 -7.45 -29.68
CA ALA A 438 -16.02 -8.25 -30.51
C ALA A 438 -15.91 -9.71 -30.04
N LEU A 439 -15.91 -9.95 -28.73
CA LEU A 439 -15.93 -11.31 -28.19
C LEU A 439 -17.26 -12.03 -28.42
N ARG A 440 -18.36 -11.29 -28.51
CA ARG A 440 -19.70 -11.82 -28.82
C ARG A 440 -19.98 -11.97 -30.31
N HIS A 441 -19.07 -11.51 -31.16
CA HIS A 441 -19.17 -11.70 -32.59
C HIS A 441 -19.23 -13.19 -32.95
N SER A 442 -20.26 -13.56 -33.71
CA SER A 442 -20.71 -14.95 -33.92
C SER A 442 -20.83 -15.34 -35.40
N VAL A 443 -20.30 -14.54 -36.33
CA VAL A 443 -20.27 -14.86 -37.76
C VAL A 443 -18.83 -14.95 -38.26
N VAL A 444 -18.60 -15.67 -39.35
CA VAL A 444 -17.28 -15.75 -40.01
C VAL A 444 -17.05 -14.53 -40.90
N ASP A 445 -18.09 -14.13 -41.62
CA ASP A 445 -18.07 -13.06 -42.62
C ASP A 445 -19.21 -12.06 -42.34
N PRO A 446 -18.94 -10.76 -42.15
CA PRO A 446 -17.62 -10.11 -42.16
C PRO A 446 -16.75 -10.46 -40.94
N GLN A 447 -15.45 -10.65 -41.16
CA GLN A 447 -14.47 -10.94 -40.11
C GLN A 447 -14.33 -9.77 -39.12
N CYS A 448 -14.27 -10.08 -37.83
CA CYS A 448 -13.97 -9.08 -36.80
C CYS A 448 -12.45 -8.77 -36.75
N ALA A 449 -12.06 -7.64 -37.35
CA ALA A 449 -10.67 -7.17 -37.38
C ALA A 449 -10.05 -7.02 -35.97
N LEU A 450 -10.84 -6.58 -34.97
CA LEU A 450 -10.35 -6.42 -33.60
C LEU A 450 -9.89 -7.75 -32.98
N VAL A 451 -10.69 -8.82 -33.12
CA VAL A 451 -10.33 -10.15 -32.61
C VAL A 451 -9.09 -10.69 -33.31
N ALA A 452 -9.04 -10.56 -34.64
CA ALA A 452 -7.93 -11.05 -35.46
C ALA A 452 -6.61 -10.34 -35.10
N GLU A 453 -6.64 -9.01 -34.94
CA GLU A 453 -5.47 -8.21 -34.53
C GLU A 453 -5.00 -8.56 -33.13
N ILE A 454 -5.92 -8.68 -32.15
CA ILE A 454 -5.57 -9.03 -30.76
C ILE A 454 -4.83 -10.37 -30.72
N HIS A 455 -5.38 -11.41 -31.35
CA HIS A 455 -4.76 -12.74 -31.31
C HIS A 455 -3.46 -12.76 -32.09
N SER A 456 -3.42 -12.18 -33.28
CA SER A 456 -2.20 -12.17 -34.11
C SER A 456 -1.03 -11.51 -33.40
N THR A 457 -1.28 -10.37 -32.75
CA THR A 457 -0.27 -9.67 -31.97
C THR A 457 0.21 -10.49 -30.77
N LEU A 458 -0.71 -11.12 -30.02
CA LEU A 458 -0.33 -11.97 -28.89
C LEU A 458 0.48 -13.16 -29.38
N ILE A 459 0.07 -13.81 -30.47
CA ILE A 459 0.80 -14.90 -31.11
C ILE A 459 2.21 -14.46 -31.49
N TYR A 460 2.36 -13.31 -32.17
CA TYR A 460 3.68 -12.77 -32.52
C TYR A 460 4.56 -12.51 -31.30
N ASN A 461 4.00 -11.96 -30.24
CA ASN A 461 4.71 -11.71 -29.00
C ASN A 461 5.16 -13.03 -28.33
N LEU A 462 4.29 -14.03 -28.30
CA LEU A 462 4.53 -15.34 -27.69
C LEU A 462 5.58 -16.18 -28.42
N ARG A 463 5.86 -15.93 -29.71
CA ARG A 463 7.01 -16.54 -30.41
C ARG A 463 8.35 -16.29 -29.70
N THR A 464 8.44 -15.23 -28.91
CA THR A 464 9.64 -14.86 -28.16
C THR A 464 9.69 -15.42 -26.74
N VAL A 465 8.58 -15.99 -26.27
CA VAL A 465 8.45 -16.60 -24.94
C VAL A 465 8.88 -18.07 -25.03
N PRO A 466 9.71 -18.58 -24.11
CA PRO A 466 10.09 -20.00 -24.11
C PRO A 466 8.88 -20.93 -24.01
N PHE A 467 8.88 -22.01 -24.78
CA PHE A 467 7.82 -23.02 -24.78
C PHE A 467 8.36 -24.44 -24.97
N THR A 468 7.51 -25.42 -24.67
CA THR A 468 7.80 -26.84 -24.91
C THR A 468 6.93 -27.31 -26.06
N ARG A 469 7.55 -27.73 -27.16
CA ARG A 469 6.80 -28.21 -28.33
C ARG A 469 5.85 -29.34 -27.96
N HIS A 470 4.61 -29.23 -28.41
CA HIS A 470 3.55 -30.21 -28.16
C HIS A 470 3.23 -30.46 -26.67
N SER A 471 3.51 -29.50 -25.78
CA SER A 471 3.21 -29.57 -24.34
C SER A 471 1.78 -30.05 -24.06
N ALA A 472 0.80 -29.48 -24.78
CA ALA A 472 -0.60 -29.83 -24.62
C ALA A 472 -0.89 -31.28 -25.03
N VAL A 473 -0.34 -31.73 -26.16
CA VAL A 473 -0.51 -33.10 -26.66
C VAL A 473 0.10 -34.10 -25.69
N LEU A 474 1.32 -33.83 -25.20
CA LEU A 474 1.98 -34.67 -24.19
C LEU A 474 1.15 -34.74 -22.89
N SER A 475 0.58 -33.61 -22.46
CA SER A 475 -0.31 -33.55 -21.30
C SER A 475 -1.57 -34.40 -21.48
N LEU A 476 -2.18 -34.37 -22.68
CA LEU A 476 -3.35 -35.19 -23.01
C LEU A 476 -3.02 -36.69 -23.13
N VAL A 477 -1.87 -37.04 -23.70
CA VAL A 477 -1.36 -38.42 -23.76
C VAL A 477 -1.15 -38.98 -22.36
N ASN A 478 -0.47 -38.23 -21.48
CA ASN A 478 -0.27 -38.62 -20.09
C ASN A 478 -1.60 -38.78 -19.33
N LEU A 479 -2.62 -37.96 -19.65
CA LEU A 479 -3.94 -38.12 -19.07
C LEU A 479 -4.60 -39.41 -19.58
N ARG A 480 -4.57 -39.67 -20.89
CA ARG A 480 -5.13 -40.87 -21.51
C ARG A 480 -4.56 -42.14 -20.90
N ASP A 481 -3.25 -42.16 -20.67
CA ASP A 481 -2.58 -43.31 -20.07
C ASP A 481 -3.01 -43.53 -18.60
N LYS A 482 -3.50 -42.49 -17.92
CA LYS A 482 -4.04 -42.58 -16.54
C LYS A 482 -5.51 -42.97 -16.48
N ILE A 483 -6.35 -42.43 -17.35
CA ILE A 483 -7.83 -42.56 -17.26
C ILE A 483 -8.44 -43.52 -18.31
N GLY A 484 -7.64 -44.04 -19.23
CA GLY A 484 -8.09 -44.91 -20.31
C GLY A 484 -8.47 -44.17 -21.59
N LYS A 485 -8.51 -44.90 -22.71
CA LYS A 485 -8.77 -44.36 -24.06
C LYS A 485 -10.23 -43.94 -24.27
N ASP A 486 -11.16 -44.59 -23.56
CA ASP A 486 -12.60 -44.38 -23.68
C ASP A 486 -13.10 -43.14 -22.90
N ALA A 487 -12.19 -42.40 -22.25
CA ALA A 487 -12.55 -41.17 -21.57
C ALA A 487 -12.98 -40.11 -22.58
N GLU A 488 -14.24 -39.69 -22.51
CA GLU A 488 -14.82 -38.67 -23.40
C GLU A 488 -14.89 -37.30 -22.73
N VAL A 489 -14.74 -36.25 -23.54
CA VAL A 489 -15.09 -34.87 -23.18
C VAL A 489 -16.00 -34.31 -24.27
N LEU A 490 -17.22 -33.91 -23.90
CA LEU A 490 -18.25 -33.38 -24.82
C LEU A 490 -18.55 -34.31 -26.03
N GLY A 491 -18.42 -35.63 -25.85
CA GLY A 491 -18.70 -36.62 -26.89
C GLY A 491 -17.52 -36.97 -27.81
N VAL A 492 -16.33 -36.39 -27.58
CA VAL A 492 -15.09 -36.74 -28.29
C VAL A 492 -14.22 -37.60 -27.39
N THR A 493 -13.73 -38.74 -27.90
CA THR A 493 -12.77 -39.58 -27.15
C THR A 493 -11.44 -38.87 -26.97
N LEU A 494 -10.73 -39.17 -25.89
CA LEU A 494 -9.43 -38.53 -25.65
C LEU A 494 -8.40 -38.87 -26.75
N GLN A 495 -8.51 -40.04 -27.38
CA GLN A 495 -7.66 -40.40 -28.52
C GLN A 495 -7.97 -39.54 -29.75
N ASP A 496 -9.25 -39.39 -30.11
CA ASP A 496 -9.63 -38.54 -31.25
C ASP A 496 -9.24 -37.08 -31.04
N LEU A 497 -9.29 -36.59 -29.79
CA LEU A 497 -8.87 -35.24 -29.44
C LEU A 497 -7.35 -35.06 -29.58
N ILE A 498 -6.55 -36.05 -29.15
CA ILE A 498 -5.09 -36.05 -29.29
C ILE A 498 -4.71 -36.00 -30.77
N ASP A 499 -5.36 -36.82 -31.59
CA ASP A 499 -5.09 -36.89 -33.02
C ASP A 499 -5.45 -35.53 -33.68
N ALA A 500 -6.62 -34.95 -33.34
CA ALA A 500 -7.03 -33.63 -33.84
C ALA A 500 -6.06 -32.51 -33.48
N THR A 501 -5.62 -32.49 -32.23
CA THR A 501 -4.71 -31.46 -31.73
C THR A 501 -3.33 -31.60 -32.37
N SER A 502 -2.93 -32.82 -32.75
CA SER A 502 -1.65 -33.08 -33.42
C SER A 502 -1.62 -32.56 -34.86
N ASP A 503 -2.74 -32.66 -35.57
CA ASP A 503 -2.85 -32.31 -37.00
C ASP A 503 -2.80 -30.79 -37.27
N VAL A 504 -3.32 -29.97 -36.34
CA VAL A 504 -3.56 -28.53 -36.56
C VAL A 504 -2.50 -27.65 -35.89
N GLY A 505 -2.20 -26.49 -36.49
CA GLY A 505 -1.32 -25.47 -35.89
C GLY A 505 0.17 -25.83 -35.88
N ASN A 506 0.61 -26.70 -36.78
CA ASN A 506 2.02 -27.05 -36.93
C ASN A 506 2.83 -25.88 -37.52
N ASN A 507 4.04 -25.63 -37.00
CA ASN A 507 4.93 -24.53 -37.41
C ASN A 507 4.30 -23.13 -37.32
N TRP A 508 3.38 -22.90 -36.36
CA TRP A 508 2.69 -21.62 -36.15
C TRP A 508 3.65 -20.44 -35.94
N GLU A 509 4.87 -20.69 -35.44
CA GLU A 509 5.89 -19.68 -35.22
C GLU A 509 6.43 -19.07 -36.54
N ARG A 510 6.21 -19.76 -37.66
CA ARG A 510 6.59 -19.32 -39.01
C ARG A 510 5.43 -18.77 -39.84
N ALA A 511 4.19 -18.93 -39.37
CA ALA A 511 3.01 -18.47 -40.11
C ALA A 511 3.04 -16.94 -40.31
N PRO A 512 2.92 -16.41 -41.53
CA PRO A 512 2.86 -14.97 -41.77
C PRO A 512 1.42 -14.46 -41.56
N LEU A 513 1.16 -13.78 -40.45
CA LEU A 513 -0.14 -13.16 -40.15
C LEU A 513 -0.12 -11.70 -40.59
N ARG A 514 -0.20 -11.44 -41.90
CA ARG A 514 -0.04 -10.10 -42.48
C ARG A 514 -1.27 -9.22 -42.22
N HIS A 515 -1.04 -7.98 -41.81
CA HIS A 515 -2.12 -7.00 -41.59
C HIS A 515 -2.92 -6.72 -42.88
N ALA A 516 -2.23 -6.60 -44.03
CA ALA A 516 -2.85 -6.35 -45.33
C ALA A 516 -3.80 -7.47 -45.81
N GLU A 517 -3.63 -8.69 -45.28
CA GLU A 517 -4.44 -9.87 -45.60
C GLU A 517 -5.49 -10.17 -44.53
N GLY A 518 -5.81 -9.20 -43.66
CA GLY A 518 -6.79 -9.40 -42.58
C GLY A 518 -6.34 -10.40 -41.51
N ARG A 519 -5.03 -10.64 -41.41
CA ARG A 519 -4.43 -11.65 -40.51
C ARG A 519 -4.93 -13.08 -40.78
N ASP A 520 -5.21 -13.43 -42.04
CA ASP A 520 -5.66 -14.77 -42.41
C ASP A 520 -4.76 -15.87 -41.79
N GLY A 521 -5.38 -16.93 -41.27
CA GLY A 521 -4.68 -18.07 -40.64
C GLY A 521 -4.29 -17.87 -39.16
N TRP A 522 -4.79 -16.83 -38.49
CA TRP A 522 -4.49 -16.61 -37.07
C TRP A 522 -5.16 -17.66 -36.17
N GLU A 523 -6.31 -18.22 -36.58
CA GLU A 523 -7.05 -19.25 -35.83
C GLU A 523 -6.25 -20.56 -35.74
N GLU A 524 -5.64 -21.01 -36.83
CA GLU A 524 -4.77 -22.19 -36.86
C GLU A 524 -3.48 -21.92 -36.06
N SER A 525 -2.94 -20.70 -36.17
CA SER A 525 -1.76 -20.28 -35.41
C SER A 525 -2.06 -20.22 -33.91
N LEU A 526 -3.29 -19.87 -33.51
CA LEU A 526 -3.75 -19.91 -32.13
C LEU A 526 -3.72 -21.34 -31.58
N ILE A 527 -4.20 -22.32 -32.35
CA ILE A 527 -4.12 -23.74 -31.93
C ILE A 527 -2.67 -24.16 -31.72
N GLY A 528 -1.77 -23.79 -32.64
CA GLY A 528 -0.34 -24.07 -32.50
C GLY A 528 0.27 -23.43 -31.24
N CYS A 529 -0.06 -22.17 -30.99
CA CYS A 529 0.39 -21.45 -29.81
C CYS A 529 -0.11 -22.09 -28.51
N LEU A 530 -1.40 -22.44 -28.42
CA LEU A 530 -1.96 -23.16 -27.28
C LEU A 530 -1.32 -24.55 -27.14
N LYS A 531 -1.05 -25.24 -28.24
CA LYS A 531 -0.43 -26.57 -28.24
C LYS A 531 0.96 -26.59 -27.59
N ASP A 532 1.72 -25.53 -27.76
CA ASP A 532 3.10 -25.43 -27.26
C ASP A 532 3.20 -24.79 -25.86
N HIS A 533 2.27 -23.90 -25.48
CA HIS A 533 2.32 -23.21 -24.18
C HIS A 533 1.38 -23.79 -23.11
N ALA A 534 0.27 -24.42 -23.51
CA ALA A 534 -0.74 -24.90 -22.57
C ALA A 534 -0.49 -26.35 -22.15
N ASN A 535 -0.97 -26.70 -20.95
CA ASN A 535 -1.11 -28.04 -20.42
C ASN A 535 -2.29 -28.08 -19.43
N LEU A 536 -2.63 -29.25 -18.90
CA LEU A 536 -3.77 -29.41 -17.98
C LEU A 536 -3.57 -28.71 -16.63
N GLU A 537 -2.34 -28.35 -16.25
CA GLU A 537 -2.05 -27.67 -14.98
C GLU A 537 -2.23 -26.16 -15.10
N ASN A 538 -1.68 -25.55 -16.16
CA ASN A 538 -1.72 -24.10 -16.38
C ASN A 538 -2.96 -23.62 -17.14
N PHE A 539 -3.66 -24.52 -17.84
CA PHE A 539 -4.92 -24.25 -18.53
C PHE A 539 -5.90 -25.40 -18.35
N PRO A 540 -6.59 -25.50 -17.19
CA PRO A 540 -7.44 -26.65 -16.85
C PRO A 540 -8.58 -26.93 -17.86
N ARG A 541 -9.02 -25.90 -18.60
CA ARG A 541 -10.09 -26.00 -19.61
C ARG A 541 -9.60 -26.45 -20.99
N LEU A 542 -8.34 -26.89 -21.10
CA LEU A 542 -7.68 -27.29 -22.34
C LEU A 542 -8.51 -28.27 -23.17
N ARG A 543 -9.03 -29.35 -22.55
CA ARG A 543 -9.80 -30.40 -23.25
C ARG A 543 -11.06 -29.84 -23.90
N GLU A 544 -11.89 -29.18 -23.11
CA GLU A 544 -13.13 -28.56 -23.57
C GLU A 544 -12.87 -27.51 -24.67
N THR A 545 -11.82 -26.72 -24.50
CA THR A 545 -11.43 -25.66 -25.44
C THR A 545 -11.04 -26.24 -26.80
N PHE A 546 -10.18 -27.26 -26.82
CA PHE A 546 -9.80 -27.92 -28.08
C PHE A 546 -10.95 -28.68 -28.71
N VAL A 547 -11.81 -29.35 -27.93
CA VAL A 547 -13.01 -30.00 -28.50
C VAL A 547 -13.88 -28.97 -29.22
N ARG A 548 -14.17 -27.82 -28.60
CA ARG A 548 -15.02 -26.80 -29.22
C ARG A 548 -14.38 -26.12 -30.44
N LEU A 549 -13.05 -26.05 -30.49
CA LEU A 549 -12.28 -25.43 -31.58
C LEU A 549 -11.99 -26.37 -32.75
N LEU A 550 -11.92 -27.69 -32.53
CA LEU A 550 -11.52 -28.67 -33.55
C LEU A 550 -12.68 -29.60 -33.99
N PHE A 551 -13.82 -29.50 -33.31
CA PHE A 551 -15.00 -30.29 -33.63
C PHE A 551 -16.26 -29.41 -33.70
N ALA A 552 -17.21 -29.82 -34.54
CA ALA A 552 -18.55 -29.29 -34.65
C ALA A 552 -19.56 -30.26 -34.01
N PRO A 553 -20.68 -29.75 -33.48
CA PRO A 553 -21.78 -30.59 -33.06
C PRO A 553 -22.34 -31.35 -34.26
N ALA A 554 -22.75 -32.60 -34.07
CA ALA A 554 -23.55 -33.29 -35.08
C ALA A 554 -24.80 -32.43 -35.36
N ALA A 555 -25.11 -32.20 -36.64
CA ALA A 555 -26.42 -31.67 -36.99
C ALA A 555 -27.49 -32.59 -36.37
N PRO A 556 -28.63 -32.06 -35.90
CA PRO A 556 -29.81 -32.89 -35.69
C PRO A 556 -30.24 -33.40 -37.07
N ALA A 557 -29.62 -34.48 -37.53
CA ALA A 557 -29.97 -35.12 -38.77
C ALA A 557 -31.36 -35.74 -38.60
N ASP A 558 -32.17 -35.55 -39.64
CA ASP A 558 -33.48 -36.14 -39.86
C ASP A 558 -33.64 -37.50 -39.18
N ALA A 559 -34.75 -37.65 -38.48
CA ALA A 559 -35.20 -38.94 -37.97
C ALA A 559 -35.06 -39.98 -39.11
N PRO A 560 -34.48 -41.17 -38.84
CA PRO A 560 -34.58 -42.26 -39.78
C PRO A 560 -36.06 -42.51 -40.03
N THR A 561 -36.50 -42.24 -41.25
CA THR A 561 -37.69 -42.88 -41.79
C THR A 561 -37.32 -44.35 -41.93
N ASP A 562 -37.73 -45.13 -40.93
CA ASP A 562 -38.04 -46.57 -40.96
C ASP A 562 -37.79 -47.15 -39.55
N ASP A 563 -38.79 -47.06 -38.67
CA ASP A 563 -39.59 -48.21 -38.23
C ASP A 563 -40.52 -47.78 -37.07
N ALA A 564 -41.64 -48.47 -36.93
CA ALA A 564 -42.84 -48.02 -36.24
C ALA A 564 -42.78 -47.88 -34.71
N SER A 565 -43.56 -46.91 -34.22
CA SER A 565 -44.26 -46.89 -32.92
C SER A 565 -43.47 -46.82 -31.61
N VAL A 566 -43.05 -45.61 -31.22
CA VAL A 566 -43.03 -45.21 -29.79
C VAL A 566 -43.52 -43.76 -29.66
N PRO A 567 -44.59 -43.46 -28.89
CA PRO A 567 -45.03 -42.08 -28.70
C PRO A 567 -44.01 -41.30 -27.86
N ALA A 568 -43.62 -40.13 -28.37
CA ALA A 568 -42.68 -39.23 -27.73
C ALA A 568 -43.24 -38.64 -26.43
N THR A 569 -42.67 -39.05 -25.30
CA THR A 569 -42.77 -38.30 -24.03
C THR A 569 -41.93 -37.02 -24.13
N PRO A 570 -42.40 -35.87 -23.60
CA PRO A 570 -41.65 -34.62 -23.64
C PRO A 570 -40.47 -34.71 -22.66
N ALA A 571 -39.28 -35.03 -23.16
CA ALA A 571 -38.05 -34.98 -22.39
C ALA A 571 -37.76 -33.53 -22.01
N THR A 572 -38.15 -33.18 -20.78
CA THR A 572 -37.88 -31.89 -20.15
C THR A 572 -36.46 -31.92 -19.63
N SER A 573 -35.46 -31.79 -20.51
CA SER A 573 -34.05 -31.42 -20.21
C SER A 573 -33.26 -31.34 -21.53
N PRO A 574 -32.59 -30.22 -21.85
CA PRO A 574 -31.75 -30.15 -23.05
C PRO A 574 -30.61 -31.18 -22.94
N GLN A 575 -30.52 -32.10 -23.91
CA GLN A 575 -29.40 -33.03 -23.98
C GLN A 575 -28.08 -32.26 -24.16
N PRO A 576 -26.96 -32.68 -23.53
CA PRO A 576 -25.66 -32.03 -23.72
C PRO A 576 -25.26 -32.04 -25.20
N LEU A 577 -24.89 -30.89 -25.74
CA LEU A 577 -24.37 -30.77 -27.11
C LEU A 577 -23.14 -31.68 -27.27
N ARG A 578 -23.26 -32.72 -28.10
CA ARG A 578 -22.18 -33.66 -28.44
C ARG A 578 -21.45 -33.19 -29.69
N PHE A 579 -20.13 -33.10 -29.60
CA PHE A 579 -19.22 -32.72 -30.67
C PHE A 579 -18.64 -34.00 -31.28
N THR A 580 -18.83 -34.22 -32.57
CA THR A 580 -18.44 -35.50 -33.21
C THR A 580 -17.81 -35.32 -34.59
N ILE A 581 -18.01 -34.16 -35.24
CA ILE A 581 -17.53 -33.91 -36.61
C ILE A 581 -16.27 -33.07 -36.54
N ARG A 582 -15.17 -33.47 -37.19
CA ARG A 582 -13.95 -32.64 -37.30
C ARG A 582 -14.26 -31.34 -38.05
N ALA A 583 -13.77 -30.22 -37.55
CA ALA A 583 -14.01 -28.89 -38.12
C ALA A 583 -12.77 -28.01 -38.03
N SER A 584 -12.70 -26.99 -38.90
CA SER A 584 -11.55 -26.07 -38.91
C SER A 584 -11.65 -25.02 -37.79
N PRO A 585 -10.53 -24.58 -37.19
CA PRO A 585 -10.55 -23.51 -36.17
C PRO A 585 -11.24 -22.23 -36.64
N ARG A 586 -11.08 -21.86 -37.91
CA ARG A 586 -11.75 -20.71 -38.56
C ARG A 586 -13.27 -20.77 -38.47
N GLU A 587 -13.86 -21.96 -38.66
CA GLU A 587 -15.31 -22.17 -38.57
C GLU A 587 -15.81 -22.31 -37.12
N ARG A 588 -14.91 -22.49 -36.16
CA ARG A 588 -15.28 -22.81 -34.77
C ARG A 588 -15.05 -21.69 -33.79
N TYR A 589 -14.02 -20.86 -33.97
CA TYR A 589 -13.64 -19.85 -32.99
C TYR A 589 -14.78 -18.86 -32.69
N HIS A 590 -15.46 -18.34 -33.71
CA HIS A 590 -16.54 -17.36 -33.55
C HIS A 590 -17.76 -17.93 -32.80
N LEU A 591 -17.98 -19.25 -32.86
CA LEU A 591 -19.04 -19.97 -32.15
C LEU A 591 -18.67 -20.33 -30.70
N LEU A 592 -17.43 -20.08 -30.28
CA LEU A 592 -17.05 -20.29 -28.88
C LEU A 592 -17.90 -19.41 -27.95
N PRO A 593 -18.31 -19.93 -26.79
CA PRO A 593 -18.87 -19.11 -25.73
C PRO A 593 -17.92 -17.94 -25.40
N PRO A 594 -18.43 -16.71 -25.17
CA PRO A 594 -17.56 -15.58 -24.84
C PRO A 594 -16.69 -15.83 -23.60
N THR A 595 -17.14 -16.66 -22.66
CA THR A 595 -16.36 -17.12 -21.48
C THR A 595 -15.10 -17.90 -21.88
N ASP A 596 -15.18 -18.70 -22.94
CA ASP A 596 -14.07 -19.53 -23.43
C ASP A 596 -13.08 -18.67 -24.22
N LYS A 597 -13.58 -17.74 -25.05
CA LYS A 597 -12.74 -16.73 -25.73
C LYS A 597 -11.94 -15.89 -24.73
N VAL A 598 -12.58 -15.43 -23.66
CA VAL A 598 -11.92 -14.67 -22.58
C VAL A 598 -10.91 -15.52 -21.82
N ALA A 599 -11.21 -16.80 -21.56
CA ALA A 599 -10.25 -17.70 -20.89
C ALA A 599 -8.99 -17.91 -21.74
N ILE A 600 -9.14 -18.09 -23.06
CA ILE A 600 -8.01 -18.16 -24.00
C ILE A 600 -7.20 -16.85 -23.95
N LEU A 601 -7.87 -15.70 -24.10
CA LEU A 601 -7.18 -14.41 -24.09
C LEU A 601 -6.45 -14.13 -22.77
N ALA A 602 -7.07 -14.46 -21.63
CA ALA A 602 -6.43 -14.29 -20.32
C ALA A 602 -5.19 -15.16 -20.19
N PHE A 603 -5.25 -16.41 -20.66
CA PHE A 603 -4.10 -17.30 -20.71
C PHE A 603 -2.96 -16.72 -21.57
N LEU A 604 -3.26 -16.27 -22.79
CA LEU A 604 -2.27 -15.66 -23.69
C LEU A 604 -1.67 -14.37 -23.12
N CYS A 605 -2.50 -13.51 -22.51
CA CYS A 605 -2.03 -12.27 -21.87
C CYS A 605 -1.09 -12.57 -20.69
N ASN A 606 -1.42 -13.54 -19.85
CA ASN A 606 -0.58 -13.95 -18.72
C ASN A 606 0.80 -14.46 -19.17
N LEU A 607 0.85 -15.21 -20.27
CA LEU A 607 2.12 -15.63 -20.86
C LEU A 607 2.89 -14.45 -21.47
N ALA A 608 2.19 -13.55 -22.17
CA ALA A 608 2.79 -12.41 -22.85
C ALA A 608 3.48 -11.42 -21.90
N VAL A 609 3.05 -11.33 -20.63
CA VAL A 609 3.74 -10.54 -19.59
C VAL A 609 5.24 -10.89 -19.52
N SER A 610 5.60 -12.17 -19.70
CA SER A 610 6.99 -12.64 -19.65
C SER A 610 7.81 -12.34 -20.91
N SER A 611 7.23 -11.67 -21.91
CA SER A 611 7.91 -11.35 -23.16
C SER A 611 8.94 -10.24 -23.01
N LYS A 612 10.03 -10.33 -23.80
CA LYS A 612 11.10 -9.32 -23.81
C LYS A 612 10.58 -7.91 -24.14
N ALA A 613 9.60 -7.81 -25.05
CA ALA A 613 9.02 -6.54 -25.47
C ALA A 613 8.26 -5.84 -24.32
N ILE A 614 7.50 -6.59 -23.52
CA ILE A 614 6.76 -6.04 -22.37
C ILE A 614 7.70 -5.70 -21.23
N HIS A 615 8.67 -6.58 -20.91
CA HIS A 615 9.67 -6.30 -19.88
C HIS A 615 10.48 -5.03 -20.18
N ALA A 616 10.98 -4.88 -21.42
CA ALA A 616 11.70 -3.67 -21.83
C ALA A 616 10.83 -2.41 -21.74
N HIS A 617 9.53 -2.52 -22.06
CA HIS A 617 8.60 -1.40 -21.92
C HIS A 617 8.36 -1.03 -20.45
N MET A 618 8.23 -2.02 -19.56
CA MET A 618 8.06 -1.79 -18.12
C MET A 618 9.28 -1.09 -17.51
N GLU A 619 10.49 -1.55 -17.85
CA GLU A 619 11.75 -0.92 -17.42
C GLU A 619 11.81 0.56 -17.85
N SER A 620 11.51 0.85 -19.13
CA SER A 620 11.45 2.23 -19.62
C SER A 620 10.38 3.08 -18.89
N CYS A 621 9.24 2.49 -18.53
CA CYS A 621 8.21 3.18 -17.74
C CYS A 621 8.72 3.50 -16.33
N GLU A 622 9.48 2.62 -15.70
CA GLU A 622 10.07 2.86 -14.37
C GLU A 622 11.12 3.98 -14.38
N GLU A 623 11.99 4.00 -15.40
CA GLU A 623 12.95 5.09 -15.62
C GLU A 623 12.23 6.45 -15.76
N GLN A 624 11.20 6.51 -16.61
CA GLN A 624 10.40 7.72 -16.81
C GLN A 624 9.64 8.14 -15.55
N LEU A 625 9.14 7.19 -14.75
CA LEU A 625 8.50 7.50 -13.46
C LEU A 625 9.48 8.13 -12.49
N THR A 626 10.74 7.69 -12.46
CA THR A 626 11.78 8.29 -11.64
C THR A 626 12.07 9.73 -12.06
N GLU A 627 12.08 9.99 -13.36
CA GLU A 627 12.26 11.35 -13.89
C GLU A 627 11.06 12.27 -13.58
N LEU A 628 9.83 11.78 -13.75
CA LEU A 628 8.62 12.53 -13.37
C LEU A 628 8.57 12.85 -11.87
N ARG A 629 9.14 12.00 -10.99
CA ARG A 629 9.25 12.32 -9.55
C ARG A 629 10.17 13.51 -9.31
N LYS A 630 11.30 13.60 -10.02
CA LYS A 630 12.22 14.75 -9.93
C LYS A 630 11.54 16.02 -10.45
N GLN A 631 10.93 15.95 -11.62
CA GLN A 631 10.18 17.08 -12.19
C GLN A 631 9.04 17.54 -11.27
N LYS A 632 8.30 16.61 -10.65
CA LYS A 632 7.26 16.95 -9.68
C LYS A 632 7.82 17.70 -8.48
N ILE A 633 8.98 17.30 -7.95
CA ILE A 633 9.63 17.98 -6.83
C ILE A 633 10.07 19.39 -7.23
N GLU A 634 10.69 19.53 -8.40
CA GLU A 634 11.15 20.81 -8.95
C GLU A 634 9.99 21.79 -9.15
N VAL A 635 8.92 21.36 -9.85
CA VAL A 635 7.76 22.22 -10.09
C VAL A 635 7.07 22.62 -8.78
N ASN A 636 6.97 21.72 -7.79
CA ASN A 636 6.44 22.08 -6.48
C ASN A 636 7.34 23.06 -5.72
N ARG A 637 8.66 22.97 -5.89
CA ARG A 637 9.61 23.93 -5.31
C ARG A 637 9.42 25.31 -5.94
N SER A 638 9.35 25.41 -7.26
CA SER A 638 9.10 26.68 -7.96
C SER A 638 7.73 27.26 -7.60
N LYS A 639 6.67 26.44 -7.55
CA LYS A 639 5.34 26.86 -7.09
C LYS A 639 5.39 27.45 -5.68
N LYS A 640 6.14 26.81 -4.77
CA LYS A 640 6.30 27.31 -3.39
C LYS A 640 7.07 28.64 -3.37
N GLN A 641 8.11 28.79 -4.17
CA GLN A 641 8.88 30.04 -4.28
C GLN A 641 8.00 31.20 -4.77
N PHE A 642 7.24 31.01 -5.85
CA PHE A 642 6.33 32.04 -6.35
C PHE A 642 5.25 32.40 -5.33
N ASN A 643 4.70 31.43 -4.61
CA ASN A 643 3.74 31.70 -3.52
C ASN A 643 4.36 32.48 -2.35
N GLU A 644 5.62 32.22 -2.01
CA GLU A 644 6.35 32.97 -0.99
C GLU A 644 6.64 34.41 -1.46
N GLU A 645 6.98 34.62 -2.73
CA GLU A 645 7.16 35.94 -3.35
C GLU A 645 5.86 36.74 -3.39
N ILE A 646 4.73 36.11 -3.78
CA ILE A 646 3.39 36.72 -3.73
C ILE A 646 3.05 37.14 -2.29
N ALA A 647 3.31 36.25 -1.31
CA ALA A 647 3.05 36.55 0.09
C ALA A 647 3.92 37.70 0.62
N ALA A 648 5.19 37.79 0.18
CA ALA A 648 6.09 38.88 0.53
C ALA A 648 5.59 40.23 -0.03
N LEU A 649 5.26 40.29 -1.33
CA LEU A 649 4.74 41.51 -1.98
C LEU A 649 3.44 42.00 -1.34
N LEU A 650 2.53 41.09 -0.96
CA LEU A 650 1.28 41.43 -0.27
C LEU A 650 1.50 41.81 1.22
N GLY A 651 2.52 41.22 1.86
CA GLY A 651 2.91 41.53 3.23
C GLY A 651 3.53 42.92 3.37
N GLU A 652 4.48 43.25 2.49
CA GLU A 652 5.12 44.58 2.41
C GLU A 652 4.10 45.69 2.16
N ASN A 653 3.07 45.41 1.37
CA ASN A 653 2.00 46.36 1.09
C ASN A 653 1.14 46.68 2.34
N LYS A 654 0.84 45.67 3.17
CA LYS A 654 0.09 45.84 4.44
C LYS A 654 0.91 46.54 5.53
N GLU A 655 2.23 46.35 5.54
CA GLU A 655 3.12 47.05 6.47
C GLU A 655 3.30 48.53 6.08
N GLY A 656 3.33 48.83 4.77
CA GLY A 656 3.33 50.19 4.24
C GLY A 656 2.07 51.00 4.62
N GLU A 657 0.90 50.37 4.66
CA GLU A 657 -0.35 51.00 5.13
C GLU A 657 -0.35 51.26 6.64
N LYS A 658 0.06 50.28 7.45
CA LYS A 658 0.12 50.42 8.92
C LYS A 658 1.13 51.48 9.39
N ASN A 659 2.26 51.60 8.69
CA ASN A 659 3.24 52.67 8.97
C ASN A 659 2.79 54.04 8.45
N GLY A 660 1.89 54.09 7.47
CA GLY A 660 1.22 55.30 7.01
C GLY A 660 0.24 55.86 8.05
N GLU A 661 -0.60 55.01 8.65
CA GLU A 661 -1.57 55.42 9.68
C GLU A 661 -0.90 55.85 10.99
N LYS A 662 0.19 55.19 11.41
CA LYS A 662 0.93 55.58 12.62
C LYS A 662 1.65 56.93 12.51
N LYS A 663 1.98 57.39 11.30
CA LYS A 663 2.55 58.73 11.08
C LYS A 663 1.49 59.84 11.06
N ALA A 664 0.24 59.52 10.76
CA ALA A 664 -0.88 60.48 10.82
C ALA A 664 -1.38 60.73 12.26
N ALA A 665 -1.12 59.80 13.20
CA ALA A 665 -1.59 59.88 14.58
C ALA A 665 -0.73 60.74 15.53
N ASN A 666 0.35 61.37 15.07
CA ASN A 666 1.23 62.23 15.89
C ASN A 666 1.14 63.73 15.57
N GLY A 667 0.08 64.18 14.89
CA GLY A 667 -0.30 65.59 14.79
C GLY A 667 -1.51 65.88 15.68
N VAL A 668 -1.31 66.61 16.77
CA VAL A 668 -2.39 67.07 17.66
C VAL A 668 -3.22 68.14 16.96
N GLY A 669 -4.55 67.99 16.97
CA GLY A 669 -5.48 69.11 16.81
C GLY A 669 -6.79 68.86 16.05
N ASP A 670 -7.82 68.49 16.83
CA ASP A 670 -9.23 68.84 16.66
C ASP A 670 -10.17 68.01 15.76
N ASN A 671 -11.35 67.76 16.31
CA ASN A 671 -12.45 66.94 15.79
C ASN A 671 -13.36 67.77 14.89
N THR A 672 -13.73 67.25 13.70
CA THR A 672 -15.09 67.47 13.16
C THR A 672 -15.43 66.33 12.16
N PRO A 673 -16.60 65.66 12.28
CA PRO A 673 -16.95 64.55 11.40
C PRO A 673 -17.71 65.05 10.18
N VAL A 674 -17.38 64.60 8.96
CA VAL A 674 -18.30 64.75 7.83
C VAL A 674 -18.26 63.53 6.90
N HIS A 675 -19.47 63.08 6.61
CA HIS A 675 -19.91 62.04 5.68
C HIS A 675 -19.78 62.47 4.21
N GLU A 676 -19.74 61.48 3.32
CA GLU A 676 -19.96 61.46 1.85
C GLU A 676 -19.95 62.78 1.05
N SER A 677 -19.22 62.82 -0.06
CA SER A 677 -19.81 62.53 -1.39
C SER A 677 -18.79 62.67 -2.51
N SER A 678 -19.11 61.99 -3.61
CA SER A 678 -18.48 62.04 -4.91
C SER A 678 -18.34 63.43 -5.51
N ASP A 679 -17.40 63.50 -6.45
CA ASP A 679 -17.57 64.02 -7.81
C ASP A 679 -16.64 65.15 -8.26
N LEU A 680 -16.13 64.91 -9.46
CA LEU A 680 -15.20 65.71 -10.22
C LEU A 680 -16.01 66.70 -11.05
N SER A 681 -15.74 67.99 -10.93
CA SER A 681 -15.95 68.91 -12.04
C SER A 681 -15.01 70.10 -12.00
N ASP A 682 -14.17 70.09 -13.03
CA ASP A 682 -13.54 71.18 -13.74
C ASP A 682 -14.48 72.38 -14.02
N ALA A 683 -13.99 73.60 -13.81
CA ALA A 683 -14.24 74.81 -14.62
C ALA A 683 -13.70 76.08 -13.92
N GLY A 684 -13.14 76.98 -14.72
CA GLY A 684 -12.42 78.18 -14.27
C GLY A 684 -13.29 79.40 -13.93
N SER A 685 -12.63 80.46 -13.47
CA SER A 685 -12.83 81.86 -13.87
C SER A 685 -12.08 82.79 -12.91
N ASP A 686 -11.49 83.83 -13.50
CA ASP A 686 -10.83 84.98 -12.89
C ASP A 686 -11.70 85.76 -11.89
N GLY A 687 -11.03 86.48 -10.98
CA GLY A 687 -11.62 87.48 -10.11
C GLY A 687 -10.62 88.03 -9.08
N GLU A 688 -9.99 89.14 -9.41
CA GLU A 688 -9.20 89.96 -8.48
C GLU A 688 -10.09 90.62 -7.41
N THR A 689 -9.63 90.68 -6.15
CA THR A 689 -9.71 91.91 -5.33
C THR A 689 -8.83 91.82 -4.08
N GLU A 690 -8.19 92.93 -3.76
CA GLU A 690 -7.21 93.13 -2.70
C GLU A 690 -7.80 93.13 -1.29
N THR A 691 -6.98 92.76 -0.30
CA THR A 691 -6.57 93.58 0.87
C THR A 691 -6.07 92.67 2.01
N GLY A 692 -5.05 93.14 2.74
CA GLY A 692 -4.75 92.64 4.09
C GLY A 692 -3.41 91.93 4.26
N SER A 693 -2.41 92.71 4.66
CA SER A 693 -1.09 92.33 5.15
C SER A 693 -1.04 91.10 6.06
N SER A 694 -0.27 90.07 5.68
CA SER A 694 0.55 89.26 6.60
C SER A 694 1.45 88.24 5.85
N ALA A 695 2.76 88.41 6.02
CA ALA A 695 3.88 87.48 5.80
C ALA A 695 3.94 86.61 4.50
N PRO A 696 4.91 86.87 3.58
CA PRO A 696 5.10 86.06 2.35
C PRO A 696 5.54 84.60 2.55
N GLY A 697 5.98 84.22 3.75
CA GLY A 697 6.60 82.92 4.02
C GLY A 697 5.63 81.76 4.28
N ALA A 698 4.42 82.02 4.78
CA ALA A 698 3.54 80.98 5.32
C ALA A 698 2.67 80.29 4.24
N ARG A 699 2.11 81.05 3.28
CA ARG A 699 1.29 80.49 2.17
C ARG A 699 2.11 79.71 1.14
N ALA A 700 3.34 80.13 0.86
CA ALA A 700 4.24 79.42 -0.05
C ALA A 700 4.70 78.07 0.54
N SER A 701 4.96 78.03 1.86
CA SER A 701 5.30 76.81 2.59
C SER A 701 4.14 75.80 2.56
N ALA A 702 2.91 76.24 2.86
CA ALA A 702 1.72 75.40 2.85
C ALA A 702 1.39 74.79 1.47
N ARG A 703 1.56 75.55 0.38
CA ARG A 703 1.39 75.05 -1.00
C ARG A 703 2.49 74.04 -1.39
N ARG A 704 3.71 74.22 -0.90
CA ARG A 704 4.85 73.30 -1.14
C ARG A 704 4.67 71.99 -0.39
N THR A 705 4.19 72.02 0.86
CA THR A 705 3.88 70.80 1.63
C THR A 705 2.73 70.02 1.01
N GLN A 706 1.66 70.68 0.55
CA GLN A 706 0.53 70.02 -0.11
C GLN A 706 0.92 69.40 -1.47
N ALA A 707 1.84 70.04 -2.22
CA ALA A 707 2.38 69.49 -3.45
C ALA A 707 3.27 68.25 -3.20
N THR A 708 4.09 68.28 -2.15
CA THR A 708 4.93 67.13 -1.73
C THR A 708 4.09 65.97 -1.23
N GLU A 709 3.02 66.22 -0.47
CA GLU A 709 2.07 65.18 -0.03
C GLU A 709 1.34 64.52 -1.20
N ARG A 710 0.88 65.30 -2.20
CA ARG A 710 0.27 64.76 -3.42
C ARG A 710 1.27 63.93 -4.25
N GLN A 711 2.54 64.34 -4.30
CA GLN A 711 3.60 63.55 -4.95
C GLN A 711 3.88 62.24 -4.20
N LEU A 712 3.93 62.25 -2.86
CA LEU A 712 4.10 61.05 -2.04
C LEU A 712 2.90 60.10 -2.13
N ALA A 713 1.67 60.63 -2.16
CA ALA A 713 0.46 59.85 -2.36
C ALA A 713 0.43 59.18 -3.75
N ARG A 714 0.80 59.92 -4.80
CA ARG A 714 0.93 59.37 -6.16
C ARG A 714 2.05 58.32 -6.25
N ALA A 715 3.18 58.52 -5.58
CA ALA A 715 4.27 57.55 -5.52
C ALA A 715 3.86 56.26 -4.78
N LYS A 716 3.12 56.37 -3.67
CA LYS A 716 2.55 55.22 -2.96
C LYS A 716 1.54 54.46 -3.82
N GLN A 717 0.60 55.14 -4.48
CA GLN A 717 -0.35 54.51 -5.39
C GLN A 717 0.35 53.84 -6.59
N ALA A 718 1.41 54.44 -7.13
CA ALA A 718 2.19 53.85 -8.20
C ALA A 718 2.92 52.57 -7.75
N SER A 719 3.52 52.58 -6.55
CA SER A 719 4.17 51.41 -5.94
C SER A 719 3.17 50.29 -5.63
N GLN A 720 2.00 50.62 -5.09
CA GLN A 720 0.90 49.67 -4.87
C GLN A 720 0.42 49.03 -6.18
N LYS A 721 0.25 49.82 -7.23
CA LYS A 721 -0.15 49.34 -8.56
C LYS A 721 0.92 48.42 -9.18
N GLN A 722 2.20 48.73 -8.96
CA GLN A 722 3.32 47.90 -9.43
C GLN A 722 3.38 46.56 -8.68
N ALA A 723 3.26 46.56 -7.35
CA ALA A 723 3.23 45.33 -6.54
C ALA A 723 2.03 44.43 -6.90
N LEU A 724 0.86 45.02 -7.17
CA LEU A 724 -0.32 44.27 -7.63
C LEU A 724 -0.12 43.68 -9.04
N ALA A 725 0.53 44.41 -9.96
CA ALA A 725 0.85 43.90 -11.29
C ALA A 725 1.86 42.74 -11.24
N GLU A 726 2.86 42.83 -10.35
CA GLU A 726 3.84 41.77 -10.13
C GLU A 726 3.22 40.54 -9.46
N SER A 727 2.34 40.71 -8.47
CA SER A 727 1.56 39.61 -7.88
C SER A 727 0.74 38.88 -8.95
N ARG A 728 0.08 39.61 -9.86
CA ARG A 728 -0.68 38.99 -10.96
C ARG A 728 0.21 38.18 -11.90
N ARG A 729 1.40 38.69 -12.22
CA ARG A 729 2.38 37.98 -13.04
C ARG A 729 2.87 36.70 -12.36
N LEU A 730 3.13 36.75 -11.05
CA LEU A 730 3.53 35.57 -10.28
C LEU A 730 2.38 34.55 -10.17
N ASP A 731 1.13 35.01 -10.03
CA ASP A 731 -0.05 34.14 -10.07
C ASP A 731 -0.17 33.40 -11.42
N GLU A 732 0.16 34.04 -12.55
CA GLU A 732 0.23 33.38 -13.85
C GLU A 732 1.29 32.27 -13.92
N GLU A 733 2.46 32.49 -13.31
CA GLU A 733 3.51 31.46 -13.20
C GLU A 733 3.13 30.33 -12.24
N VAL A 734 2.40 30.62 -11.16
CA VAL A 734 1.79 29.61 -10.28
C VAL A 734 0.79 28.76 -11.07
N ASN A 735 -0.10 29.39 -11.84
CA ASN A 735 -1.07 28.69 -12.70
C ASN A 735 -0.38 27.83 -13.78
N LYS A 736 0.77 28.27 -14.30
CA LYS A 736 1.59 27.47 -15.22
C LYS A 736 2.21 26.26 -14.52
N CYS A 737 2.69 26.43 -13.28
CA CYS A 737 3.16 25.32 -12.45
C CYS A 737 2.04 24.32 -12.16
N GLU A 738 0.82 24.79 -11.88
CA GLU A 738 -0.35 23.92 -11.66
C GLU A 738 -0.71 23.09 -12.88
N ARG A 739 -0.81 23.71 -14.07
CA ARG A 739 -1.03 22.99 -15.33
C ARG A 739 0.07 21.97 -15.60
N ARG A 740 1.33 22.29 -15.27
CA ARG A 740 2.45 21.35 -15.40
C ARG A 740 2.33 20.19 -14.41
N LEU A 741 1.90 20.44 -13.17
CA LEU A 741 1.65 19.40 -12.18
C LEU A 741 0.52 18.46 -12.63
N GLU A 742 -0.58 18.99 -13.17
CA GLU A 742 -1.67 18.17 -13.71
C GLU A 742 -1.20 17.27 -14.86
N GLN A 743 -0.38 17.79 -15.77
CA GLN A 743 0.23 17.00 -16.85
C GLN A 743 1.14 15.90 -16.29
N ILE A 744 2.03 16.24 -15.35
CA ILE A 744 2.89 15.26 -14.68
C ILE A 744 2.06 14.18 -13.99
N GLU A 745 0.92 14.53 -13.39
CA GLU A 745 0.06 13.56 -12.71
C GLU A 745 -0.66 12.63 -13.67
N ARG A 746 -1.12 13.13 -14.83
CA ARG A 746 -1.66 12.30 -15.92
C ARG A 746 -0.59 11.35 -16.47
N ASP A 747 0.62 11.84 -16.73
CA ASP A 747 1.73 11.01 -17.22
C ASP A 747 2.17 10.00 -16.16
N PHE A 748 2.18 10.38 -14.88
CA PHE A 748 2.48 9.49 -13.78
C PHE A 748 1.45 8.38 -13.66
N ARG A 749 0.15 8.68 -13.80
CA ARG A 749 -0.92 7.67 -13.82
C ARG A 749 -0.74 6.72 -15.00
N LYS A 750 -0.49 7.26 -16.19
CA LYS A 750 -0.26 6.52 -17.43
C LYS A 750 0.86 5.49 -17.27
N LEU A 751 2.04 5.94 -16.85
CA LEU A 751 3.22 5.08 -16.71
C LEU A 751 3.11 4.14 -15.50
N LEU A 752 2.57 4.62 -14.37
CA LEU A 752 2.36 3.77 -13.21
C LEU A 752 1.42 2.62 -13.53
N GLY A 753 0.36 2.87 -14.31
CA GLY A 753 -0.56 1.83 -14.76
C GLY A 753 0.09 0.72 -15.60
N ALA A 754 1.17 1.03 -16.33
CA ALA A 754 1.94 0.05 -17.10
C ALA A 754 2.88 -0.82 -16.26
N VAL A 755 3.27 -0.34 -15.08
CA VAL A 755 4.14 -1.10 -14.15
C VAL A 755 3.28 -1.82 -13.10
N ARG A 756 2.29 -1.12 -12.55
CA ARG A 756 1.41 -1.62 -11.49
C ARG A 756 0.13 -0.80 -11.40
N VAL A 757 -0.98 -1.43 -11.77
CA VAL A 757 -2.33 -0.90 -11.56
C VAL A 757 -2.65 -0.86 -10.07
N LYS A 758 -3.29 0.23 -9.61
CA LYS A 758 -3.76 0.39 -8.23
C LYS A 758 -5.24 0.81 -8.21
N PRO A 759 -6.02 0.35 -7.21
CA PRO A 759 -7.34 0.89 -6.99
C PRO A 759 -7.25 2.38 -6.60
N LEU A 760 -8.29 3.15 -6.91
CA LEU A 760 -8.41 4.55 -6.48
C LEU A 760 -8.44 4.68 -4.95
N GLY A 761 -9.02 3.69 -4.27
CA GLY A 761 -9.09 3.64 -2.82
C GLY A 761 -9.98 2.50 -2.35
N ARG A 762 -10.35 2.55 -1.06
CA ARG A 762 -11.20 1.57 -0.40
C ARG A 762 -12.30 2.29 0.37
N ASP A 763 -13.47 1.67 0.48
CA ASP A 763 -14.54 2.15 1.35
C ASP A 763 -14.36 1.65 2.81
N ARG A 764 -15.33 1.99 3.69
CA ARG A 764 -15.32 1.54 5.09
C ARG A 764 -15.31 0.01 5.26
N PHE A 765 -15.88 -0.74 4.30
CA PHE A 765 -15.97 -2.21 4.30
C PHE A 765 -14.90 -2.88 3.43
N TYR A 766 -13.84 -2.15 3.08
CA TYR A 766 -12.72 -2.65 2.29
C TYR A 766 -13.05 -3.04 0.84
N ASN A 767 -14.22 -2.64 0.32
CA ASN A 767 -14.46 -2.75 -1.11
C ASN A 767 -13.49 -1.83 -1.85
N ARG A 768 -12.84 -2.35 -2.89
CA ARG A 768 -11.84 -1.64 -3.69
C ARG A 768 -12.51 -0.97 -4.87
N LEU A 769 -12.36 0.34 -5.00
CA LEU A 769 -12.83 1.08 -6.16
C LEU A 769 -11.71 1.15 -7.20
N TRP A 770 -11.99 0.69 -8.42
CA TRP A 770 -11.06 0.69 -9.55
C TRP A 770 -11.56 1.61 -10.66
N TRP A 771 -10.61 2.28 -11.29
CA TRP A 771 -10.82 3.09 -12.49
C TRP A 771 -9.65 2.83 -13.42
N PHE A 772 -9.92 2.32 -14.62
CA PHE A 772 -8.89 1.83 -15.53
C PHE A 772 -8.50 2.83 -16.62
N ASP A 773 -9.25 3.92 -16.80
CA ASP A 773 -8.98 4.85 -17.89
C ASP A 773 -7.68 5.62 -17.64
N GLY A 774 -6.96 5.92 -18.73
CA GLY A 774 -5.74 6.71 -18.68
C GLY A 774 -4.48 5.95 -18.27
N MET A 775 -4.46 4.64 -18.47
CA MET A 775 -3.32 3.78 -18.11
C MET A 775 -2.62 3.24 -19.35
N GLY A 776 -1.29 3.15 -19.27
CA GLY A 776 -0.42 2.63 -20.33
C GLY A 776 -0.59 3.35 -21.66
N SER A 777 -1.06 2.64 -22.69
CA SER A 777 -1.14 3.19 -24.04
C SER A 777 -2.43 4.01 -24.30
N ALA A 778 -3.41 3.93 -23.39
CA ALA A 778 -4.65 4.68 -23.45
C ALA A 778 -4.50 6.08 -22.80
N SER A 779 -4.75 7.13 -23.58
CA SER A 779 -4.71 8.52 -23.11
C SER A 779 -6.06 8.96 -22.53
N LEU A 780 -6.05 9.77 -21.47
CA LEU A 780 -7.26 10.43 -20.94
C LEU A 780 -7.76 11.58 -21.83
N LEU A 781 -6.87 12.13 -22.65
CA LEU A 781 -7.17 13.27 -23.52
C LEU A 781 -6.88 12.89 -24.98
N GLY A 782 -7.81 13.25 -25.86
CA GLY A 782 -7.66 13.13 -27.30
C GLY A 782 -7.17 14.43 -27.93
N THR A 783 -7.18 14.47 -29.25
CA THR A 783 -6.85 15.66 -30.02
C THR A 783 -7.74 16.83 -29.60
N GLY A 784 -7.14 18.00 -29.37
CA GLY A 784 -7.86 19.20 -28.90
C GLY A 784 -8.23 19.22 -27.42
N GLY A 785 -7.72 18.28 -26.61
CA GLY A 785 -7.96 18.27 -25.15
C GLY A 785 -9.32 17.70 -24.72
N SER A 786 -10.06 17.08 -25.64
CA SER A 786 -11.31 16.36 -25.32
C SER A 786 -11.05 15.13 -24.46
N VAL A 787 -11.89 14.91 -23.44
CA VAL A 787 -11.79 13.72 -22.58
C VAL A 787 -12.15 12.46 -23.37
N GLN A 788 -11.28 11.46 -23.30
CA GLN A 788 -11.47 10.13 -23.87
C GLN A 788 -11.77 9.13 -22.74
N TYR A 789 -12.49 8.07 -23.06
CA TYR A 789 -12.77 6.98 -22.13
C TYR A 789 -12.33 5.65 -22.75
N GLY A 790 -11.95 4.71 -21.88
CA GLY A 790 -11.72 3.31 -22.26
C GLY A 790 -12.86 2.45 -21.74
N THR A 791 -13.11 2.54 -20.44
CA THR A 791 -14.21 1.87 -19.76
C THR A 791 -15.42 2.78 -19.61
N GLY A 792 -15.23 4.08 -19.31
CA GLY A 792 -16.33 5.00 -19.02
C GLY A 792 -17.19 4.58 -17.81
N ARG A 793 -16.61 3.82 -16.87
CA ARG A 793 -17.28 3.25 -15.70
C ARG A 793 -16.35 3.22 -14.49
N LEU A 794 -16.91 3.07 -13.29
CA LEU A 794 -16.15 2.75 -12.08
C LEU A 794 -16.46 1.31 -11.65
N PHE A 795 -15.44 0.56 -11.26
CA PHE A 795 -15.58 -0.83 -10.87
C PHE A 795 -15.44 -0.94 -9.36
N LEU A 796 -16.40 -1.60 -8.72
CA LEU A 796 -16.31 -1.95 -7.31
C LEU A 796 -15.98 -3.44 -7.21
N GLN A 797 -14.87 -3.75 -6.54
CA GLN A 797 -14.49 -5.11 -6.22
C GLN A 797 -14.70 -5.34 -4.73
N GLY A 798 -15.31 -6.47 -4.38
CA GLY A 798 -15.45 -6.89 -2.99
C GLY A 798 -14.11 -7.04 -2.25
N PRO A 799 -14.14 -7.14 -0.91
CA PRO A 799 -12.93 -7.27 -0.09
C PRO A 799 -12.08 -8.48 -0.51
N SER A 800 -10.76 -8.42 -0.29
CA SER A 800 -9.92 -9.61 -0.45
C SER A 800 -10.12 -10.55 0.73
N GLU A 801 -9.62 -11.79 0.62
CA GLU A 801 -9.60 -12.74 1.73
C GLU A 801 -8.97 -12.14 2.99
N PHE A 802 -7.85 -11.44 2.85
CA PHE A 802 -7.19 -10.73 3.95
C PHE A 802 -8.05 -9.59 4.54
N ASP A 803 -8.73 -8.82 3.69
CA ASP A 803 -9.61 -7.75 4.15
C ASP A 803 -10.83 -8.32 4.91
N VAL A 804 -11.35 -9.49 4.48
CA VAL A 804 -12.42 -10.20 5.19
C VAL A 804 -11.96 -10.71 6.55
N GLU A 805 -10.74 -11.23 6.68
CA GLU A 805 -10.18 -11.64 7.97
C GLU A 805 -10.13 -10.46 8.96
N ILE A 806 -9.77 -9.26 8.48
CA ILE A 806 -9.79 -8.04 9.29
C ILE A 806 -11.22 -7.69 9.75
N LEU A 807 -12.20 -7.79 8.85
CA LEU A 807 -13.60 -7.53 9.18
C LEU A 807 -14.15 -8.54 10.21
N GLN A 808 -13.79 -9.83 10.07
CA GLN A 808 -14.23 -10.89 10.98
C GLN A 808 -13.68 -10.71 12.39
N ARG A 809 -12.43 -10.25 12.55
CA ARG A 809 -11.84 -9.96 13.88
C ARG A 809 -12.59 -8.88 14.68
N ARG A 810 -13.45 -8.09 14.03
CA ARG A 810 -14.28 -7.07 14.67
C ARG A 810 -15.64 -7.58 15.15
N GLY A 811 -16.00 -8.84 14.87
CA GLY A 811 -17.23 -9.48 15.35
C GLY A 811 -18.45 -9.32 14.42
N GLU A 812 -19.57 -9.93 14.81
CA GLU A 812 -20.80 -10.04 14.00
C GLU A 812 -21.50 -8.69 13.72
N GLU A 813 -21.25 -7.68 14.56
CA GLU A 813 -21.80 -6.32 14.41
C GLU A 813 -21.45 -5.70 13.04
N VAL A 814 -20.28 -6.05 12.49
CA VAL A 814 -19.84 -5.57 11.16
C VAL A 814 -20.68 -6.17 10.04
N VAL A 815 -21.09 -7.44 10.14
CA VAL A 815 -21.91 -8.09 9.11
C VAL A 815 -23.32 -7.50 9.11
N ALA A 816 -23.91 -7.28 10.29
CA ALA A 816 -25.19 -6.61 10.41
C ALA A 816 -25.15 -5.19 9.83
N ARG A 817 -24.09 -4.44 10.14
CA ARG A 817 -23.88 -3.10 9.60
C ARG A 817 -23.67 -3.07 8.08
N ARG A 818 -22.95 -4.06 7.52
CA ARG A 818 -22.85 -4.22 6.06
C ARG A 818 -24.22 -4.44 5.43
N ARG A 819 -25.06 -5.28 6.03
CA ARG A 819 -26.41 -5.54 5.54
C ARG A 819 -27.30 -4.28 5.57
N GLU A 820 -27.15 -3.45 6.60
CA GLU A 820 -27.88 -2.17 6.71
C GLU A 820 -27.37 -1.09 5.73
N GLU A 821 -26.05 -0.88 5.66
CA GLU A 821 -25.44 0.22 4.89
C GLU A 821 -25.18 -0.15 3.42
N GLU A 822 -24.86 -1.39 3.06
CA GLU A 822 -24.68 -1.82 1.67
C GLU A 822 -25.99 -2.36 1.06
N GLY A 823 -26.91 -2.87 1.88
CA GLY A 823 -28.08 -3.63 1.45
C GLY A 823 -27.72 -5.06 1.01
N GLU A 824 -28.66 -6.00 1.11
CA GLU A 824 -28.42 -7.42 0.73
C GLU A 824 -27.98 -7.56 -0.74
N GLU A 825 -28.66 -6.87 -1.65
CA GLU A 825 -28.30 -6.88 -3.07
C GLU A 825 -26.99 -6.14 -3.36
N GLY A 826 -26.58 -5.19 -2.52
CA GLY A 826 -25.35 -4.40 -2.74
C GLY A 826 -24.11 -5.02 -2.12
N MET A 827 -24.25 -6.04 -1.27
CA MET A 827 -23.15 -6.66 -0.53
C MET A 827 -22.33 -7.58 -1.44
N LEU A 828 -21.08 -7.20 -1.72
CA LEU A 828 -20.17 -7.99 -2.55
C LEU A 828 -19.42 -9.05 -1.72
N GLY A 829 -19.30 -10.24 -2.30
CA GLY A 829 -18.46 -11.34 -1.82
C GLY A 829 -16.97 -11.13 -2.10
N VAL A 830 -16.15 -12.12 -1.73
CA VAL A 830 -14.68 -12.04 -1.87
C VAL A 830 -14.27 -11.99 -3.35
N GLY A 831 -13.66 -10.88 -3.74
CA GLY A 831 -13.18 -10.66 -5.11
C GLY A 831 -14.28 -10.54 -6.16
N GLU A 832 -15.55 -10.46 -5.77
CA GLU A 832 -16.66 -10.22 -6.71
C GLU A 832 -16.56 -8.83 -7.33
N TRP A 833 -17.03 -8.71 -8.58
CA TRP A 833 -17.01 -7.47 -9.34
C TRP A 833 -18.43 -6.94 -9.57
N ALA A 834 -18.57 -5.62 -9.49
CA ALA A 834 -19.75 -4.88 -9.92
C ALA A 834 -19.32 -3.51 -10.45
N VAL A 835 -20.23 -2.80 -11.12
CA VAL A 835 -19.92 -1.49 -11.74
C VAL A 835 -20.91 -0.40 -11.34
N PHE A 836 -20.42 0.83 -11.35
CA PHE A 836 -21.21 2.03 -11.49
C PHE A 836 -21.02 2.54 -12.92
N ASP A 837 -22.08 2.50 -13.71
CA ASP A 837 -22.12 2.83 -15.14
C ASP A 837 -22.86 4.13 -15.46
N ASP A 838 -23.41 4.77 -14.43
CA ASP A 838 -24.26 5.94 -14.51
C ASP A 838 -23.72 7.07 -13.62
N ILE A 839 -23.80 8.33 -14.09
CA ILE A 839 -23.14 9.45 -13.41
C ILE A 839 -23.85 9.82 -12.12
N GLU A 840 -25.19 9.76 -12.12
CA GLU A 840 -26.01 10.02 -10.95
C GLU A 840 -25.68 9.00 -9.87
N THR A 841 -25.62 7.71 -10.21
CA THR A 841 -25.26 6.64 -9.27
C THR A 841 -23.86 6.83 -8.68
N ILE A 842 -22.89 7.28 -9.49
CA ILE A 842 -21.54 7.60 -9.01
C ILE A 842 -21.55 8.80 -8.05
N ASP A 843 -22.29 9.86 -8.36
CA ASP A 843 -22.46 11.02 -7.48
C ASP A 843 -23.10 10.62 -6.15
N GLU A 844 -24.09 9.72 -6.17
CA GLU A 844 -24.69 9.15 -4.96
C GLU A 844 -23.68 8.37 -4.13
N PHE A 845 -22.79 7.60 -4.78
CA PHE A 845 -21.74 6.86 -4.10
C PHE A 845 -20.73 7.80 -3.45
N VAL A 846 -20.31 8.87 -4.15
CA VAL A 846 -19.40 9.89 -3.61
C VAL A 846 -20.03 10.65 -2.43
N ALA A 847 -21.35 10.89 -2.49
CA ALA A 847 -22.12 11.49 -1.41
C ALA A 847 -22.24 10.57 -0.18
N TRP A 848 -22.29 9.26 -0.38
CA TRP A 848 -22.33 8.26 0.69
C TRP A 848 -21.00 8.11 1.46
N LEU A 849 -19.86 8.38 0.81
CA LEU A 849 -18.53 8.32 1.46
C LEU A 849 -18.39 9.35 2.58
N ASN A 850 -17.93 8.89 3.74
CA ASN A 850 -17.80 9.70 4.94
C ASN A 850 -16.38 10.28 5.09
N PRO A 851 -16.19 11.61 4.99
CA PRO A 851 -14.88 12.25 5.11
C PRO A 851 -14.28 12.17 6.52
N LYS A 852 -15.03 11.67 7.50
CA LYS A 852 -14.55 11.39 8.86
C LYS A 852 -13.75 10.11 8.97
N GLY A 853 -13.87 9.19 8.00
CA GLY A 853 -13.09 7.95 7.92
C GLY A 853 -11.75 8.18 7.22
N VAL A 854 -10.71 7.44 7.61
CA VAL A 854 -9.38 7.55 7.00
C VAL A 854 -9.38 7.04 5.55
N ARG A 855 -9.98 5.87 5.28
CA ARG A 855 -10.01 5.27 3.94
C ARG A 855 -10.94 6.03 3.02
N GLU A 856 -12.13 6.38 3.51
CA GLU A 856 -13.14 7.07 2.71
C GLU A 856 -12.76 8.51 2.39
N LEU A 857 -12.09 9.23 3.29
CA LEU A 857 -11.54 10.55 2.98
C LEU A 857 -10.47 10.45 1.88
N ALA A 858 -9.58 9.46 1.96
CA ALA A 858 -8.57 9.25 0.93
C ALA A 858 -9.21 8.92 -0.43
N LEU A 859 -10.24 8.07 -0.44
CA LEU A 859 -10.99 7.72 -1.65
C LEU A 859 -11.73 8.95 -2.22
N LYS A 860 -12.38 9.76 -1.38
CA LYS A 860 -13.09 10.97 -1.78
C LYS A 860 -12.14 12.01 -2.39
N ASN A 861 -10.96 12.20 -1.81
CA ASN A 861 -9.92 13.07 -2.35
C ASN A 861 -9.39 12.55 -3.71
N ALA A 862 -9.24 11.23 -3.86
CA ALA A 862 -8.82 10.63 -5.13
C ALA A 862 -9.90 10.82 -6.22
N LEU A 863 -11.18 10.62 -5.89
CA LEU A 863 -12.30 10.85 -6.81
C LEU A 863 -12.39 12.33 -7.23
N ALA A 864 -12.33 13.26 -6.27
CA ALA A 864 -12.37 14.70 -6.56
C ALA A 864 -11.23 15.12 -7.50
N LYS A 865 -10.03 14.59 -7.27
CA LYS A 865 -8.85 14.85 -8.11
C LYS A 865 -9.06 14.41 -9.56
N TRP A 866 -9.63 13.23 -9.77
CA TRP A 866 -9.79 12.64 -11.11
C TRP A 866 -11.16 12.91 -11.75
N TRP A 867 -12.06 13.58 -11.03
CA TRP A 867 -13.41 13.90 -11.49
C TRP A 867 -13.47 14.62 -12.84
N PRO A 868 -12.56 15.58 -13.17
CA PRO A 868 -12.55 16.22 -14.48
C PRO A 868 -12.37 15.26 -15.67
N HIS A 869 -11.94 14.02 -15.42
CA HIS A 869 -11.81 12.98 -16.43
C HIS A 869 -12.88 11.88 -16.26
N ILE A 870 -13.18 11.47 -15.02
CA ILE A 870 -14.18 10.43 -14.74
C ILE A 870 -15.57 10.87 -15.21
N GLY A 871 -16.06 12.03 -14.75
CA GLY A 871 -17.42 12.49 -15.04
C GLY A 871 -17.69 12.65 -16.55
N PRO A 872 -16.85 13.41 -17.29
CA PRO A 872 -17.00 13.52 -18.74
C PRO A 872 -16.83 12.18 -19.49
N GLY A 873 -15.96 11.28 -19.00
CA GLY A 873 -15.77 9.96 -19.60
C GLY A 873 -17.02 9.08 -19.51
N VAL A 874 -17.67 9.05 -18.34
CA VAL A 874 -18.95 8.33 -18.12
C VAL A 874 -20.04 8.91 -19.03
N ARG A 875 -20.22 10.24 -19.04
CA ARG A 875 -21.23 10.90 -19.88
C ARG A 875 -21.02 10.63 -21.37
N ARG A 876 -19.76 10.62 -21.83
CA ARG A 876 -19.43 10.35 -23.23
C ARG A 876 -19.79 8.91 -23.60
N ARG A 877 -19.46 7.94 -22.74
CA ARG A 877 -19.89 6.56 -22.93
C ARG A 877 -21.42 6.45 -23.02
N THR A 878 -22.15 7.09 -22.11
CA THR A 878 -23.62 7.08 -22.12
C THR A 878 -24.17 7.67 -23.41
N ALA A 879 -23.59 8.78 -23.90
CA ALA A 879 -23.98 9.39 -25.18
C ALA A 879 -23.70 8.46 -26.37
N ASP A 880 -22.53 7.82 -26.40
CA ASP A 880 -22.17 6.87 -27.46
C ASP A 880 -23.13 5.67 -27.47
N LEU A 881 -23.52 5.13 -26.32
CA LEU A 881 -24.52 4.06 -26.23
C LEU A 881 -25.93 4.52 -26.61
N ALA A 882 -26.33 5.72 -26.18
CA ALA A 882 -27.62 6.28 -26.56
C ALA A 882 -27.73 6.54 -28.07
N SER A 883 -26.64 6.96 -28.72
CA SER A 883 -26.59 7.16 -30.18
C SER A 883 -26.82 5.86 -30.95
N LYS A 884 -26.49 4.70 -30.37
CA LYS A 884 -26.84 3.38 -30.93
C LYS A 884 -28.33 3.10 -30.84
N ILE A 885 -28.96 3.42 -29.70
CA ILE A 885 -30.39 3.17 -29.46
C ILE A 885 -31.26 4.11 -30.31
N ILE A 886 -30.82 5.36 -30.53
CA ILE A 886 -31.54 6.40 -31.30
C ILE A 886 -31.27 6.29 -32.81
N ALA A 887 -30.71 5.19 -33.31
CA ALA A 887 -30.76 4.87 -34.73
C ALA A 887 -31.96 3.94 -35.03
N PRO A 888 -33.24 4.38 -34.91
CA PRO A 888 -34.34 3.56 -35.36
C PRO A 888 -34.25 3.44 -36.88
N GLU A 889 -34.51 2.22 -37.37
CA GLU A 889 -34.83 1.92 -38.75
C GLU A 889 -35.72 3.01 -39.34
N ALA A 890 -35.12 3.92 -40.11
CA ALA A 890 -35.88 4.79 -40.97
C ALA A 890 -36.67 3.88 -41.92
N ARG A 891 -37.98 3.79 -41.70
CA ARG A 891 -38.99 3.09 -42.51
C ARG A 891 -38.59 3.06 -43.97
N ARG A 892 -37.92 2.00 -44.40
CA ARG A 892 -37.75 1.65 -45.81
C ARG A 892 -38.08 0.18 -45.93
N SER A 893 -39.28 -0.04 -46.49
CA SER A 893 -39.82 -1.26 -47.10
C SER A 893 -38.94 -2.50 -46.97
N ALA A 894 -39.45 -3.48 -46.23
CA ALA A 894 -38.94 -4.84 -46.18
C ALA A 894 -38.87 -5.46 -47.59
N ARG A 895 -37.68 -5.42 -48.21
CA ARG A 895 -37.30 -6.34 -49.27
C ARG A 895 -35.80 -6.60 -49.15
N THR A 896 -35.48 -7.73 -48.54
CA THR A 896 -34.15 -8.36 -48.52
C THR A 896 -33.02 -7.51 -47.90
N LYS A 897 -33.05 -7.30 -46.58
CA LYS A 897 -31.87 -6.78 -45.86
C LYS A 897 -30.85 -7.91 -45.66
N HIS A 898 -29.63 -7.74 -46.20
CA HIS A 898 -28.47 -8.53 -45.80
C HIS A 898 -28.07 -8.15 -44.37
N THR A 899 -28.16 -9.10 -43.43
CA THR A 899 -27.73 -8.96 -42.02
C THR A 899 -26.28 -8.46 -41.88
N GLY A 900 -25.41 -8.73 -42.86
CA GLY A 900 -24.02 -8.24 -42.87
C GLY A 900 -23.88 -6.71 -42.95
N SER A 901 -24.83 -5.99 -43.58
CA SER A 901 -24.71 -4.53 -43.75
C SER A 901 -24.96 -3.72 -42.47
N GLU A 902 -25.74 -4.26 -41.52
CA GLU A 902 -25.99 -3.61 -40.24
C GLU A 902 -24.84 -3.87 -39.26
N LEU A 903 -24.26 -5.07 -39.30
CA LEU A 903 -23.10 -5.45 -38.47
C LEU A 903 -21.87 -4.58 -38.73
N LEU A 904 -21.59 -4.22 -39.98
CA LEU A 904 -20.47 -3.34 -40.35
C LEU A 904 -20.56 -1.93 -39.77
N ARG A 905 -21.75 -1.51 -39.30
CA ARG A 905 -21.94 -0.20 -38.67
C ARG A 905 -21.65 -0.20 -37.17
N GLU A 906 -21.50 -1.37 -36.56
CA GLU A 906 -21.17 -1.46 -35.14
C GLU A 906 -19.76 -0.91 -34.88
N PRO A 907 -19.52 -0.15 -33.78
CA PRO A 907 -18.22 0.47 -33.51
C PRO A 907 -17.05 -0.51 -33.47
N TYR A 908 -17.26 -1.70 -32.92
CA TYR A 908 -16.22 -2.72 -32.84
C TYR A 908 -15.81 -3.27 -34.22
N MET A 909 -16.67 -3.16 -35.23
CA MET A 909 -16.39 -3.50 -36.63
C MET A 909 -15.75 -2.33 -37.39
N GLN A 910 -15.93 -1.10 -36.91
CA GLN A 910 -15.30 0.11 -37.48
C GLN A 910 -13.90 0.37 -36.92
N TRP A 911 -13.54 -0.29 -35.81
CA TRP A 911 -12.22 -0.17 -35.23
C TRP A 911 -11.13 -0.60 -36.23
N THR A 912 -10.03 0.16 -36.26
CA THR A 912 -8.89 -0.10 -37.13
C THR A 912 -7.59 0.00 -36.35
N ASN A 913 -6.67 -0.95 -36.58
CA ASN A 913 -5.37 -0.93 -35.93
C ASN A 913 -4.41 0.04 -36.61
N ARG A 914 -4.33 1.27 -36.11
CA ARG A 914 -3.38 2.31 -36.59
C ARG A 914 -1.93 2.09 -36.15
N ARG A 915 -1.66 1.05 -35.37
CA ARG A 915 -0.33 0.72 -34.84
C ARG A 915 0.22 -0.57 -35.42
N ALA A 916 -0.54 -1.24 -36.28
CA ALA A 916 -0.11 -2.46 -36.95
C ALA A 916 1.22 -2.18 -37.66
N VAL A 917 2.20 -3.03 -37.40
CA VAL A 917 3.46 -2.98 -38.12
C VAL A 917 3.20 -3.60 -39.49
N ASN A 918 3.25 -2.78 -40.54
CA ASN A 918 3.24 -3.27 -41.92
C ASN A 918 4.59 -3.93 -42.19
N ALA A 919 4.76 -5.17 -41.74
CA ALA A 919 5.79 -6.03 -42.30
C ALA A 919 5.31 -6.48 -43.69
N SER A 920 5.60 -5.66 -44.70
CA SER A 920 5.65 -6.09 -46.10
C SER A 920 6.68 -7.19 -46.27
#